data_AF-A0A7V4T648-F1
#
_entry.id   AF-A0A7V4T648-F1
#
_cell.length_a   1.000
_cell.length_b   1.000
_cell.length_c   1.000
_cell.angle_alpha   90.00
_cell.angle_beta   90.00
_cell.angle_gamma   90.00
#
_symmetry.space_group_name_H-M   'P 1'
#
loop_
_entity.id
_entity.type
_entity.pdbx_description
1 polymer ?
#
loop_
_entity_poly.entity_id
_entity_poly.type
_entity_poly.pdbx_seq_one_letter_code
_entity_poly.pdbx_strand_id
1 'polypeptide(L)'
;MNRFAFELSSYTLKTFSGFSKANIKILGKHHIPDGSVIFTANHFTRIETIFLPYHIHNITKKEIWSLAAAELFDVPVLQGFLKNLGGVSTGDPHRDELILKTLLSGNVQWIIFPEGMMVKNKKLIKKDQFILTDEGTQRRPHTGAAIVALRCEFYRERLRRMKDMGEPEFERLVQLFEIENIDQVLARETHIVPVNITYYPASPKENILSKIARIVMKEPSKRVMDELMTEGNMLFSNMDINIRFGEPINIKGYLNDPYIESMLTVKRKIKFDDDISSKQIIRQFSITIMEKYMSTVYAMTTLNYDHVLAGILKHFPYRKEGIDIYEFKCKVYFAIDWLVSDKTCCVSDIFLENQIHLLTDDRFKRFADFFTIAENTNVIEIKEDKIFKDQTKFITQSNFHTIRIENPILVMVNELEPVKEVEKILKRVAQKPRDEIIGLVKDCILEKIEKDFVREYEDHYIEGESKEKRIGRPLFLKHENPIAAILLIHGYMAAPEEMKAFAHYLHEKSFTVYVPRLKGHGTAPEDLAETTYEQWIESVEEAFIVLRHSCKKIIVGGFSTGAGLALELSTRLDDIEAVFAVAPPMRLQDLGSYFVPAIDAWNAMIKKIRLDAIAKEFIENHPENPHINYIRNPIAGIHQLEKLMEYLEPKLKTIAKPTLVVQSRKDPVVNPRGTLKL
;
A
#
# COMPACT_ATOMS: atom_id res chain seq x y z
N MET A 1 2.10 -20.19 -30.52
CA MET A 1 1.25 -20.94 -29.56
C MET A 1 -0.19 -21.00 -30.09
N ASN A 2 -1.09 -21.90 -29.65
CA ASN A 2 -2.51 -21.78 -30.03
C ASN A 2 -3.17 -20.70 -29.16
N ARG A 3 -3.52 -19.55 -29.77
CA ARG A 3 -4.15 -18.41 -29.09
C ARG A 3 -5.40 -18.81 -28.29
N PHE A 4 -6.18 -19.76 -28.82
CA PHE A 4 -7.35 -20.31 -28.14
C PHE A 4 -7.00 -21.09 -26.87
N ALA A 5 -5.88 -21.84 -26.88
CA ALA A 5 -5.41 -22.58 -25.71
C ALA A 5 -4.90 -21.63 -24.61
N PHE A 6 -4.18 -20.56 -24.98
CA PHE A 6 -3.76 -19.53 -24.04
C PHE A 6 -4.95 -18.78 -23.44
N GLU A 7 -5.93 -18.38 -24.25
CA GLU A 7 -7.15 -17.71 -23.79
C GLU A 7 -8.01 -18.64 -22.90
N LEU A 8 -8.12 -19.93 -23.21
CA LEU A 8 -8.83 -20.91 -22.39
C LEU A 8 -8.13 -21.19 -21.07
N SER A 9 -6.79 -21.34 -21.07
CA SER A 9 -6.00 -21.49 -19.83
C SER A 9 -6.02 -20.21 -18.99
N SER A 10 -6.04 -19.04 -19.61
CA SER A 10 -6.19 -17.74 -18.96
C SER A 10 -7.60 -17.50 -18.38
N TYR A 11 -8.64 -17.95 -19.08
CA TYR A 11 -10.02 -17.93 -18.60
C TYR A 11 -10.23 -18.93 -17.46
N THR A 12 -9.58 -20.10 -17.56
CA THR A 12 -9.50 -21.07 -16.47
C THR A 12 -8.78 -20.46 -15.27
N LEU A 13 -7.71 -19.69 -15.46
CA LEU A 13 -7.10 -18.93 -14.37
C LEU A 13 -8.09 -17.96 -13.72
N LYS A 14 -8.87 -17.20 -14.50
CA LYS A 14 -9.86 -16.27 -13.96
C LYS A 14 -11.00 -16.97 -13.20
N THR A 15 -11.36 -18.19 -13.59
CA THR A 15 -12.52 -18.93 -13.05
C THR A 15 -12.16 -19.98 -11.98
N PHE A 16 -10.94 -20.52 -11.98
CA PHE A 16 -10.47 -21.60 -11.10
C PHE A 16 -9.57 -21.13 -9.95
N SER A 17 -9.17 -19.86 -9.94
CA SER A 17 -8.25 -19.32 -8.93
C SER A 17 -8.93 -18.34 -7.98
N GLY A 18 -8.41 -18.25 -6.76
CA GLY A 18 -8.74 -17.20 -5.82
C GLY A 18 -8.43 -15.78 -6.29
N PHE A 19 -7.80 -15.58 -7.46
CA PHE A 19 -7.42 -14.24 -7.98
C PHE A 19 -8.60 -13.28 -8.11
N SER A 20 -9.85 -13.77 -8.16
CA SER A 20 -11.05 -12.90 -8.19
C SER A 20 -11.19 -11.97 -6.98
N LYS A 21 -10.50 -12.25 -5.86
CA LYS A 21 -10.54 -11.43 -4.64
C LYS A 21 -9.28 -10.57 -4.41
N ALA A 22 -8.23 -10.75 -5.22
CA ALA A 22 -7.01 -9.95 -5.10
C ALA A 22 -7.18 -8.61 -5.84
N ASN A 23 -6.75 -7.52 -5.21
CA ASN A 23 -6.73 -6.21 -5.82
C ASN A 23 -5.37 -5.99 -6.49
N ILE A 24 -5.33 -6.10 -7.82
CA ILE A 24 -4.09 -6.01 -8.59
C ILE A 24 -3.94 -4.61 -9.18
N LYS A 25 -2.94 -3.87 -8.70
CA LYS A 25 -2.58 -2.55 -9.22
C LYS A 25 -1.34 -2.66 -10.11
N ILE A 26 -1.44 -2.12 -11.33
CA ILE A 26 -0.35 -2.16 -12.31
C ILE A 26 0.09 -0.74 -12.64
N LEU A 27 1.35 -0.43 -12.35
CA LEU A 27 1.97 0.89 -12.42
C LEU A 27 3.13 0.89 -13.42
N GLY A 28 3.40 2.05 -14.05
CA GLY A 28 4.53 2.20 -14.98
C GLY A 28 4.32 1.55 -16.36
N LYS A 29 3.08 1.26 -16.77
CA LYS A 29 2.78 0.61 -18.06
C LYS A 29 3.38 1.32 -19.28
N HIS A 30 3.52 2.64 -19.20
CA HIS A 30 4.11 3.48 -20.25
C HIS A 30 5.63 3.29 -20.41
N HIS A 31 6.31 2.66 -19.44
CA HIS A 31 7.73 2.31 -19.54
C HIS A 31 7.99 1.06 -20.40
N ILE A 32 6.95 0.34 -20.85
CA ILE A 32 7.12 -0.85 -21.70
C ILE A 32 7.37 -0.37 -23.13
N PRO A 33 8.59 -0.54 -23.67
CA PRO A 33 8.90 -0.04 -25.00
C PRO A 33 8.37 -0.98 -26.08
N ASP A 34 8.21 -0.44 -27.28
CA ASP A 34 8.08 -1.26 -28.48
C ASP A 34 9.42 -1.91 -28.83
N GLY A 35 9.36 -3.14 -29.34
CA GLY A 35 10.54 -3.93 -29.68
C GLY A 35 10.63 -5.26 -28.95
N SER A 36 11.87 -5.74 -28.79
CA SER A 36 12.20 -7.01 -28.12
C SER A 36 12.44 -6.74 -26.64
N VAL A 37 11.59 -7.31 -25.79
CA VAL A 37 11.57 -6.97 -24.36
C VAL A 37 11.81 -8.21 -23.51
N ILE A 38 12.72 -8.06 -22.55
CA ILE A 38 12.93 -9.01 -21.46
C ILE A 38 12.50 -8.33 -20.15
N PHE A 39 11.48 -8.85 -19.49
CA PHE A 39 11.05 -8.44 -18.16
C PHE A 39 11.87 -9.15 -17.10
N THR A 40 12.58 -8.41 -16.25
CA THR A 40 13.28 -8.96 -15.09
C THR A 40 12.48 -8.69 -13.83
N ALA A 41 11.86 -9.73 -13.28
CA ALA A 41 11.00 -9.62 -12.11
C ALA A 41 11.63 -10.26 -10.86
N ASN A 42 11.35 -9.72 -9.68
CA ASN A 42 11.59 -10.43 -8.42
C ASN A 42 10.63 -11.62 -8.27
N HIS A 43 11.10 -12.70 -7.65
CA HIS A 43 10.41 -13.99 -7.57
C HIS A 43 10.05 -14.32 -6.11
N PHE A 44 8.95 -13.77 -5.59
CA PHE A 44 8.54 -14.02 -4.21
C PHE A 44 7.75 -15.33 -4.07
N THR A 45 6.85 -15.67 -4.97
CA THR A 45 6.10 -16.94 -4.95
C THR A 45 6.27 -17.67 -6.28
N ARG A 46 5.76 -18.91 -6.41
CA ARG A 46 5.72 -19.59 -7.72
C ARG A 46 4.61 -19.10 -8.64
N ILE A 47 3.71 -18.30 -8.09
CA ILE A 47 2.50 -17.88 -8.77
C ILE A 47 2.83 -16.81 -9.83
N GLU A 48 3.86 -15.99 -9.64
CA GLU A 48 4.34 -14.97 -10.59
C GLU A 48 4.54 -15.56 -11.99
N THR A 49 5.10 -16.76 -12.06
CA THR A 49 5.31 -17.52 -13.31
C THR A 49 4.00 -17.82 -14.07
N ILE A 50 2.86 -17.73 -13.38
CA ILE A 50 1.52 -18.02 -13.91
C ILE A 50 0.74 -16.74 -14.21
N PHE A 51 0.64 -15.78 -13.28
CA PHE A 51 -0.22 -14.59 -13.46
C PHE A 51 0.49 -13.40 -14.12
N LEU A 52 1.79 -13.21 -13.92
CA LEU A 52 2.52 -12.10 -14.53
C LEU A 52 2.48 -12.14 -16.07
N PRO A 53 2.68 -13.31 -16.74
CA PRO A 53 2.51 -13.42 -18.19
C PRO A 53 1.14 -12.96 -18.66
N TYR A 54 0.06 -13.32 -17.94
CA TYR A 54 -1.31 -12.93 -18.27
C TYR A 54 -1.50 -11.40 -18.26
N HIS A 55 -1.01 -10.71 -17.22
CA HIS A 55 -1.13 -9.26 -17.15
C HIS A 55 -0.29 -8.55 -18.20
N ILE A 56 0.95 -9.00 -18.44
CA ILE A 56 1.81 -8.42 -19.48
C ILE A 56 1.20 -8.65 -20.87
N HIS A 57 0.66 -9.85 -21.14
CA HIS A 57 -0.05 -10.13 -22.39
C HIS A 57 -1.24 -9.19 -22.59
N ASN A 58 -2.04 -8.95 -21.54
CA ASN A 58 -3.18 -8.05 -21.63
C ASN A 58 -2.80 -6.60 -21.93
N ILE A 59 -1.61 -6.17 -21.52
CA ILE A 59 -1.07 -4.82 -21.77
C ILE A 59 -0.47 -4.74 -23.19
N THR A 60 0.41 -5.68 -23.54
CA THR A 60 1.24 -5.61 -24.76
C THR A 60 0.61 -6.25 -25.98
N LYS A 61 -0.39 -7.12 -25.78
CA LYS A 61 -1.02 -7.99 -26.79
C LYS A 61 -0.04 -8.93 -27.51
N LYS A 62 1.17 -9.13 -26.98
CA LYS A 62 2.20 -10.04 -27.51
C LYS A 62 2.21 -11.38 -26.77
N GLU A 63 2.73 -12.44 -27.38
CA GLU A 63 2.97 -13.70 -26.65
C GLU A 63 4.03 -13.46 -25.57
N ILE A 64 3.78 -13.95 -24.34
CA ILE A 64 4.69 -13.78 -23.20
C ILE A 64 5.15 -15.15 -22.74
N TRP A 65 6.45 -15.40 -22.75
CA TRP A 65 7.05 -16.66 -22.30
C TRP A 65 7.87 -16.42 -21.02
N SER A 66 7.95 -17.42 -20.17
CA SER A 66 8.66 -17.33 -18.89
C SER A 66 9.53 -18.56 -18.65
N LEU A 67 10.72 -18.34 -18.11
CA LEU A 67 11.52 -19.45 -17.60
C LEU A 67 10.91 -19.98 -16.30
N ALA A 68 10.86 -21.31 -16.19
CA ALA A 68 10.34 -22.01 -15.01
C ALA A 68 11.28 -23.18 -14.65
N ALA A 69 11.37 -23.45 -13.35
CA ALA A 69 12.23 -24.51 -12.81
C ALA A 69 11.85 -25.88 -13.39
N ALA A 70 12.84 -26.72 -13.71
CA ALA A 70 12.64 -27.98 -14.42
C ALA A 70 11.68 -28.92 -13.67
N GLU A 71 11.72 -28.90 -12.33
CA GLU A 71 10.92 -29.73 -11.45
C GLU A 71 9.41 -29.47 -11.57
N LEU A 72 9.02 -28.26 -12.03
CA LEU A 72 7.62 -27.93 -12.26
C LEU A 72 7.04 -28.64 -13.50
N PHE A 73 7.89 -29.07 -14.42
CA PHE A 73 7.50 -29.80 -15.63
C PHE A 73 7.42 -31.31 -15.41
N ASP A 74 7.91 -31.81 -14.27
CA ASP A 74 7.82 -33.23 -13.90
C ASP A 74 6.41 -33.63 -13.44
N VAL A 75 5.56 -32.65 -13.13
CA VAL A 75 4.15 -32.85 -12.76
C VAL A 75 3.28 -32.74 -14.01
N PRO A 76 2.66 -33.84 -14.53
CA PRO A 76 1.98 -33.84 -15.82
C PRO A 76 0.86 -32.80 -15.98
N VAL A 77 0.10 -32.56 -14.90
CA VAL A 77 -0.99 -31.57 -14.88
C VAL A 77 -0.45 -30.14 -15.01
N LEU A 78 0.66 -29.83 -14.32
CA LEU A 78 1.31 -28.51 -14.40
C LEU A 78 2.08 -28.33 -15.71
N GLN A 79 2.63 -29.41 -16.26
CA GLN A 79 3.39 -29.37 -17.50
C GLN A 79 2.56 -28.86 -18.68
N GLY A 80 1.35 -29.41 -18.88
CA GLY A 80 0.45 -28.97 -19.95
C GLY A 80 -0.02 -27.53 -19.75
N PHE A 81 -0.28 -27.15 -18.50
CA PHE A 81 -0.70 -25.81 -18.14
C PHE A 81 0.40 -24.76 -18.34
N LEU A 82 1.62 -25.01 -17.85
CA LEU A 82 2.77 -24.13 -18.02
C LEU A 82 3.12 -23.96 -19.50
N LYS A 83 3.14 -25.04 -20.28
CA LYS A 83 3.38 -24.96 -21.72
C LYS A 83 2.34 -24.09 -22.44
N ASN A 84 1.07 -24.18 -22.06
CA ASN A 84 -0.01 -23.35 -22.62
C ASN A 84 0.08 -21.87 -22.23
N LEU A 85 0.81 -21.53 -21.16
CA LEU A 85 1.06 -20.15 -20.71
C LEU A 85 2.43 -19.61 -21.15
N GLY A 86 3.15 -20.34 -22.01
CA GLY A 86 4.49 -19.93 -22.48
C GLY A 86 5.63 -20.26 -21.51
N GLY A 87 5.44 -21.20 -20.58
CA GLY A 87 6.46 -21.69 -19.68
C GLY A 87 7.51 -22.55 -20.40
N VAL A 88 8.79 -22.20 -20.24
CA VAL A 88 9.95 -22.93 -20.79
C VAL A 88 10.85 -23.41 -19.65
N SER A 89 11.24 -24.68 -19.70
CA SER A 89 12.08 -25.29 -18.66
C SER A 89 13.49 -24.71 -18.65
N THR A 90 14.02 -24.41 -17.46
CA THR A 90 15.43 -24.02 -17.30
C THR A 90 16.41 -25.11 -17.72
N GLY A 91 15.97 -26.38 -17.75
CA GLY A 91 16.77 -27.55 -18.15
C GLY A 91 16.75 -27.85 -19.66
N ASP A 92 16.05 -27.07 -20.48
CA ASP A 92 16.02 -27.26 -21.93
C ASP A 92 17.40 -26.92 -22.55
N PRO A 93 18.07 -27.86 -23.26
CA PRO A 93 19.39 -27.62 -23.86
C PRO A 93 19.38 -26.56 -24.97
N HIS A 94 18.23 -26.29 -25.58
CA HIS A 94 18.06 -25.30 -26.67
C HIS A 94 17.41 -23.99 -26.19
N ARG A 95 17.27 -23.81 -24.86
CA ARG A 95 16.62 -22.64 -24.26
C ARG A 95 17.15 -21.30 -24.79
N ASP A 96 18.46 -21.10 -24.76
CA ASP A 96 19.06 -19.81 -25.13
C ASP A 96 18.83 -19.49 -26.63
N GLU A 97 18.90 -20.49 -27.49
CA GLU A 97 18.62 -20.39 -28.93
C GLU A 97 17.16 -20.03 -29.18
N LEU A 98 16.24 -20.70 -28.47
CA LEU A 98 14.81 -20.43 -28.53
C LEU A 98 14.49 -18.99 -28.08
N ILE A 99 15.09 -18.53 -26.98
CA ILE A 99 14.90 -17.15 -26.51
C ILE A 99 15.41 -16.15 -27.55
N LEU A 100 16.62 -16.35 -28.10
CA LEU A 100 17.19 -15.43 -29.09
C LEU A 100 16.36 -15.34 -30.36
N LYS A 101 15.96 -16.50 -30.91
CA LYS A 101 15.12 -16.60 -32.11
C LYS A 101 13.81 -15.82 -31.93
N THR A 102 13.14 -16.04 -30.80
CA THR A 102 11.82 -15.44 -30.54
C THR A 102 11.89 -13.97 -30.14
N LEU A 103 12.97 -13.55 -29.47
CA LEU A 103 13.24 -12.13 -29.22
C LEU A 103 13.58 -11.38 -30.51
N LEU A 104 14.40 -11.96 -31.39
CA LEU A 104 14.79 -11.32 -32.65
C LEU A 104 13.58 -11.09 -33.56
N SER A 105 12.71 -12.08 -33.74
CA SER A 105 11.44 -11.90 -34.47
C SER A 105 10.53 -10.84 -33.83
N GLY A 106 10.65 -10.68 -32.50
CA GLY A 106 9.90 -9.71 -31.71
C GLY A 106 8.41 -10.03 -31.60
N ASN A 107 8.06 -11.30 -31.85
CA ASN A 107 6.71 -11.85 -31.69
C ASN A 107 6.45 -12.33 -30.25
N VAL A 108 7.52 -12.60 -29.50
CA VAL A 108 7.47 -13.07 -28.11
C VAL A 108 8.30 -12.14 -27.22
N GLN A 109 7.78 -11.85 -26.03
CA GLN A 109 8.52 -11.19 -24.96
C GLN A 109 8.77 -12.17 -23.81
N TRP A 110 9.84 -11.96 -23.06
CA TRP A 110 10.32 -12.93 -22.08
C TRP A 110 10.28 -12.40 -20.66
N ILE A 111 9.85 -13.21 -19.71
CA ILE A 111 10.02 -12.99 -18.28
C ILE A 111 11.17 -13.86 -17.79
N ILE A 112 12.14 -13.24 -17.13
CA ILE A 112 13.28 -13.91 -16.52
C ILE A 112 13.38 -13.46 -15.06
N PHE A 113 13.42 -14.43 -14.16
CA PHE A 113 13.63 -14.18 -12.73
C PHE A 113 15.14 -14.31 -12.40
N PRO A 114 15.87 -13.20 -12.23
CA PRO A 114 17.32 -13.20 -12.10
C PRO A 114 17.82 -13.87 -10.81
N GLU A 115 16.95 -14.09 -9.83
CA GLU A 115 17.31 -14.78 -8.60
C GLU A 115 17.49 -16.29 -8.82
N GLY A 116 16.84 -16.85 -9.84
CA GLY A 116 16.89 -18.27 -10.21
C GLY A 116 16.22 -19.23 -9.21
N MET A 117 15.74 -18.71 -8.09
CA MET A 117 14.98 -19.41 -7.06
C MET A 117 14.07 -18.41 -6.37
N MET A 118 13.05 -18.93 -5.69
CA MET A 118 12.20 -18.11 -4.85
C MET A 118 13.00 -17.43 -3.76
N VAL A 119 12.68 -16.17 -3.58
CA VAL A 119 13.28 -15.27 -2.62
C VAL A 119 12.74 -15.54 -1.23
N LYS A 120 13.37 -16.46 -0.51
CA LYS A 120 12.93 -16.87 0.84
C LYS A 120 13.82 -16.30 1.95
N ASN A 121 15.10 -16.08 1.68
CA ASN A 121 16.06 -15.42 2.56
C ASN A 121 16.88 -14.42 1.76
N LYS A 122 16.91 -13.16 2.17
CA LYS A 122 17.73 -12.17 1.50
C LYS A 122 18.42 -11.25 2.47
N LYS A 123 19.73 -11.48 2.58
CA LYS A 123 20.63 -10.35 2.68
C LYS A 123 21.02 -9.95 1.25
N LEU A 124 20.30 -9.00 0.67
CA LEU A 124 20.44 -8.60 -0.74
C LEU A 124 21.75 -7.90 -1.02
N ILE A 125 22.29 -7.16 -0.05
CA ILE A 125 23.42 -6.28 -0.29
C ILE A 125 24.53 -6.60 0.72
N LYS A 126 25.69 -6.98 0.21
CA LYS A 126 26.92 -7.07 1.03
C LYS A 126 28.03 -6.32 0.31
N LYS A 127 28.54 -5.25 0.94
CA LYS A 127 29.54 -4.34 0.37
C LYS A 127 29.10 -3.77 -0.99
N ASP A 128 27.87 -3.27 -1.06
CA ASP A 128 27.27 -2.64 -2.25
C ASP A 128 27.10 -3.54 -3.48
N GLN A 129 27.24 -4.86 -3.32
CA GLN A 129 26.98 -5.85 -4.36
C GLN A 129 25.78 -6.73 -4.02
N PHE A 130 25.01 -7.07 -5.05
CA PHE A 130 23.90 -8.01 -4.92
C PHE A 130 24.41 -9.42 -4.67
N ILE A 131 24.06 -9.99 -3.51
CA ILE A 131 24.39 -11.36 -3.13
C ILE A 131 23.12 -12.06 -2.69
N LEU A 132 22.91 -13.26 -3.21
CA LEU A 132 21.91 -14.21 -2.76
C LEU A 132 22.61 -15.18 -1.80
N THR A 133 22.05 -15.38 -0.63
CA THR A 133 22.55 -16.39 0.31
C THR A 133 21.59 -17.57 0.24
N ASP A 134 22.11 -18.79 0.07
CA ASP A 134 21.36 -20.04 0.02
C ASP A 134 22.18 -21.17 0.64
N GLU A 135 21.62 -21.93 1.58
CA GLU A 135 22.28 -23.01 2.34
C GLU A 135 23.68 -22.68 2.89
N GLY A 136 23.92 -21.43 3.29
CA GLY A 136 25.24 -20.96 3.74
C GLY A 136 26.24 -20.65 2.61
N THR A 137 25.87 -20.91 1.36
CA THR A 137 26.59 -20.49 0.16
C THR A 137 26.15 -19.09 -0.29
N GLN A 138 27.12 -18.26 -0.66
CA GLN A 138 26.87 -16.91 -1.19
C GLN A 138 27.06 -16.94 -2.71
N ARG A 139 26.00 -16.61 -3.47
CA ARG A 139 26.04 -16.56 -4.93
C ARG A 139 25.54 -15.20 -5.42
N ARG A 140 26.05 -14.72 -6.55
CA ARG A 140 25.49 -13.53 -7.20
C ARG A 140 24.19 -13.90 -7.93
N PRO A 141 23.26 -12.95 -8.15
CA PRO A 141 22.15 -13.17 -9.05
C PRO A 141 22.62 -13.58 -10.45
N HIS A 142 21.79 -14.34 -11.15
CA HIS A 142 22.10 -14.80 -12.49
C HIS A 142 22.10 -13.62 -13.47
N THR A 143 23.13 -13.57 -14.31
CA THR A 143 23.28 -12.59 -15.39
C THR A 143 22.59 -13.04 -16.69
N GLY A 144 21.84 -14.15 -16.67
CA GLY A 144 21.25 -14.78 -17.87
C GLY A 144 20.40 -13.82 -18.69
N ALA A 145 19.56 -13.00 -18.05
CA ALA A 145 18.76 -11.98 -18.74
C ALA A 145 19.64 -10.98 -19.50
N ALA A 146 20.71 -10.48 -18.86
CA ALA A 146 21.64 -9.55 -19.49
C ALA A 146 22.43 -10.18 -20.65
N ILE A 147 22.89 -11.44 -20.48
CA ILE A 147 23.63 -12.17 -21.53
C ILE A 147 22.74 -12.35 -22.77
N VAL A 148 21.50 -12.82 -22.58
CA VAL A 148 20.55 -13.02 -23.67
C VAL A 148 20.19 -11.70 -24.36
N ALA A 149 20.00 -10.62 -23.59
CA ALA A 149 19.71 -9.31 -24.15
C ALA A 149 20.88 -8.79 -25.02
N LEU A 150 22.11 -8.89 -24.51
CA LEU A 150 23.33 -8.51 -25.23
C LEU A 150 23.51 -9.33 -26.51
N ARG A 151 23.30 -10.65 -26.44
CA ARG A 151 23.34 -11.54 -27.61
C ARG A 151 22.29 -11.13 -28.66
N CYS A 152 21.06 -10.86 -28.23
CA CYS A 152 19.98 -10.47 -29.14
C CYS A 152 20.32 -9.16 -29.87
N GLU A 153 20.76 -8.13 -29.14
CA GLU A 153 21.14 -6.85 -29.75
C GLU A 153 22.39 -6.99 -30.64
N PHE A 154 23.37 -7.79 -30.23
CA PHE A 154 24.57 -8.05 -31.03
C PHE A 154 24.22 -8.69 -32.38
N TYR A 155 23.41 -9.75 -32.40
CA TYR A 155 23.02 -10.40 -33.65
C TYR A 155 22.14 -9.49 -34.52
N ARG A 156 21.32 -8.61 -33.93
CA ARG A 156 20.57 -7.59 -34.67
C ARG A 156 21.50 -6.59 -35.36
N GLU A 157 22.47 -6.03 -34.65
CA GLU A 157 23.45 -5.10 -35.23
C GLU A 157 24.32 -5.80 -36.27
N ARG A 158 24.70 -7.07 -36.02
CA ARG A 158 25.44 -7.88 -37.00
C ARG A 158 24.62 -8.10 -38.27
N LEU A 159 23.33 -8.44 -38.17
CA LEU A 159 22.45 -8.54 -39.34
C LEU A 159 22.40 -7.22 -40.12
N ARG A 160 22.33 -6.08 -39.43
CA ARG A 160 22.35 -4.73 -40.05
C ARG A 160 23.63 -4.53 -40.87
N ARG A 161 24.80 -4.69 -40.24
CA ARG A 161 26.11 -4.51 -40.91
C ARG A 161 26.33 -5.50 -42.06
N MET A 162 25.99 -6.78 -41.86
CA MET A 162 26.18 -7.80 -42.91
C MET A 162 25.25 -7.55 -44.12
N LYS A 163 24.03 -7.03 -43.90
CA LYS A 163 23.13 -6.57 -44.96
C LYS A 163 23.74 -5.41 -45.73
N ASP A 164 24.22 -4.40 -45.01
CA ASP A 164 24.81 -3.19 -45.61
C ASP A 164 26.10 -3.48 -46.39
N MET A 165 26.89 -4.46 -45.93
CA MET A 165 28.13 -4.90 -46.59
C MET A 165 27.92 -5.92 -47.72
N GLY A 166 26.72 -6.52 -47.83
CA GLY A 166 26.43 -7.57 -48.82
C GLY A 166 27.17 -8.89 -48.56
N GLU A 167 27.40 -9.26 -47.30
CA GLU A 167 28.20 -10.45 -46.94
C GLU A 167 27.33 -11.72 -46.82
N PRO A 168 27.81 -12.92 -47.25
CA PRO A 168 27.06 -14.18 -47.17
C PRO A 168 26.61 -14.60 -45.77
N GLU A 169 27.25 -14.04 -44.74
CA GLU A 169 26.87 -14.23 -43.34
C GLU A 169 25.45 -13.74 -43.05
N PHE A 170 24.96 -12.72 -43.78
CA PHE A 170 23.60 -12.21 -43.63
C PHE A 170 22.55 -13.31 -43.86
N GLU A 171 22.59 -13.97 -45.01
CA GLU A 171 21.64 -15.05 -45.37
C GLU A 171 21.71 -16.22 -44.39
N ARG A 172 22.93 -16.57 -43.94
CA ARG A 172 23.11 -17.63 -42.93
C ARG A 172 22.42 -17.28 -41.62
N LEU A 173 22.55 -16.04 -41.14
CA LEU A 173 21.93 -15.59 -39.90
C LEU A 173 20.39 -15.50 -40.04
N VAL A 174 19.89 -15.04 -41.18
CA VAL A 174 18.45 -15.05 -41.50
C VAL A 174 17.89 -16.46 -41.44
N GLN A 175 18.59 -17.44 -42.03
CA GLN A 175 18.18 -18.85 -42.00
C GLN A 175 18.30 -19.47 -40.60
N LEU A 176 19.41 -19.19 -39.89
CA LEU A 176 19.65 -19.73 -38.54
C LEU A 176 18.58 -19.30 -37.54
N PHE A 177 18.19 -18.02 -37.59
CA PHE A 177 17.18 -17.48 -36.67
C PHE A 177 15.76 -17.52 -37.26
N GLU A 178 15.57 -18.16 -38.41
CA GLU A 178 14.29 -18.26 -39.13
C GLU A 178 13.55 -16.91 -39.19
N ILE A 179 14.25 -15.87 -39.65
CA ILE A 179 13.72 -14.50 -39.69
C ILE A 179 12.81 -14.34 -40.91
N GLU A 180 11.52 -14.14 -40.66
CA GLU A 180 10.53 -13.92 -41.73
C GLU A 180 10.52 -12.48 -42.25
N ASN A 181 10.67 -11.49 -41.36
CA ASN A 181 10.61 -10.06 -41.71
C ASN A 181 11.83 -9.32 -41.18
N ILE A 182 12.84 -9.16 -42.04
CA ILE A 182 14.12 -8.55 -41.65
C ILE A 182 13.99 -7.07 -41.31
N ASP A 183 13.16 -6.31 -42.02
CA ASP A 183 13.05 -4.87 -41.80
C ASP A 183 12.43 -4.58 -40.42
N GLN A 184 11.49 -5.40 -39.98
CA GLN A 184 10.95 -5.37 -38.62
C GLN A 184 12.03 -5.67 -37.56
N VAL A 185 12.88 -6.68 -37.79
CA VAL A 185 13.97 -7.02 -36.85
C VAL A 185 14.96 -5.86 -36.74
N LEU A 186 15.32 -5.24 -37.87
CA LEU A 186 16.29 -4.15 -37.93
C LEU A 186 15.72 -2.80 -37.49
N ALA A 187 14.41 -2.59 -37.49
CA ALA A 187 13.81 -1.33 -37.01
C ALA A 187 13.67 -1.26 -35.47
N ARG A 188 13.89 -2.38 -34.77
CA ARG A 188 13.67 -2.51 -33.32
C ARG A 188 14.96 -2.50 -32.52
N GLU A 189 14.83 -2.37 -31.21
CA GLU A 189 15.93 -2.48 -30.25
C GLU A 189 15.55 -3.43 -29.11
N THR A 190 16.55 -3.99 -28.43
CA THR A 190 16.39 -4.86 -27.27
C THR A 190 16.42 -4.06 -25.99
N HIS A 191 15.43 -4.31 -25.14
CA HIS A 191 15.28 -3.67 -23.85
C HIS A 191 15.13 -4.69 -22.74
N ILE A 192 15.68 -4.39 -21.57
CA ILE A 192 15.33 -5.05 -20.31
C ILE A 192 14.41 -4.11 -19.52
N VAL A 193 13.24 -4.59 -19.10
CA VAL A 193 12.30 -3.84 -18.26
C VAL A 193 12.33 -4.45 -16.85
N PRO A 194 12.86 -3.72 -15.84
CA PRO A 194 12.76 -4.12 -14.44
C PRO A 194 11.30 -4.16 -13.99
N VAL A 195 10.90 -5.20 -13.27
CA VAL A 195 9.54 -5.35 -12.73
C VAL A 195 9.63 -5.65 -11.24
N ASN A 196 8.99 -4.83 -10.42
CA ASN A 196 8.77 -5.12 -9.01
C ASN A 196 7.37 -5.67 -8.79
N ILE A 197 7.26 -6.71 -7.98
CA ILE A 197 5.98 -7.23 -7.47
C ILE A 197 6.05 -7.18 -5.95
N THR A 198 5.12 -6.45 -5.31
CA THR A 198 5.00 -6.40 -3.86
C THR A 198 3.61 -6.88 -3.43
N TYR A 199 3.55 -7.64 -2.33
CA TYR A 199 2.33 -8.22 -1.76
C TYR A 199 2.00 -7.55 -0.43
N TYR A 200 0.71 -7.33 -0.16
CA TYR A 200 0.22 -6.90 1.14
C TYR A 200 -1.16 -7.49 1.46
N PRO A 201 -1.39 -8.05 2.67
CA PRO A 201 -0.38 -8.40 3.67
C PRO A 201 0.55 -9.52 3.17
N ALA A 202 1.82 -9.49 3.61
CA ALA A 202 2.85 -10.44 3.17
C ALA A 202 2.63 -11.87 3.71
N SER A 203 1.80 -12.02 4.76
CA SER A 203 1.38 -13.32 5.32
C SER A 203 -0.15 -13.39 5.43
N PRO A 204 -0.84 -14.18 4.58
CA PRO A 204 -2.27 -14.44 4.70
C PRO A 204 -2.60 -15.32 5.91
N LYS A 205 -3.81 -15.14 6.45
CA LYS A 205 -4.34 -15.93 7.57
C LYS A 205 -4.42 -17.42 7.20
N GLU A 206 -3.96 -18.30 8.11
CA GLU A 206 -3.85 -19.77 7.94
C GLU A 206 -5.17 -20.55 7.78
N ASN A 207 -6.34 -19.90 7.74
CA ASN A 207 -7.61 -20.56 8.07
C ASN A 207 -8.40 -21.19 6.90
N ILE A 208 -7.87 -21.27 5.67
CA ILE A 208 -8.70 -21.67 4.51
C ILE A 208 -8.27 -23.02 3.91
N LEU A 209 -6.97 -23.35 3.87
CA LEU A 209 -6.48 -24.57 3.19
C LEU A 209 -6.46 -25.84 4.05
N SER A 210 -6.47 -25.74 5.38
CA SER A 210 -6.48 -26.92 6.27
C SER A 210 -7.72 -27.82 6.07
N LYS A 211 -8.81 -27.29 5.49
CA LYS A 211 -10.03 -28.05 5.14
C LYS A 211 -10.00 -28.68 3.74
N ILE A 212 -9.26 -28.13 2.78
CA ILE A 212 -9.25 -28.58 1.38
C ILE A 212 -8.19 -29.66 1.14
N ALA A 213 -7.08 -29.63 1.87
CA ALA A 213 -5.99 -30.61 1.79
C ALA A 213 -6.45 -32.07 2.03
N ARG A 214 -7.58 -32.28 2.72
CA ARG A 214 -8.16 -33.61 2.97
C ARG A 214 -9.01 -34.16 1.82
N ILE A 215 -9.40 -33.33 0.85
CA ILE A 215 -10.44 -33.69 -0.12
C ILE A 215 -9.85 -34.05 -1.49
N VAL A 216 -8.69 -33.51 -1.89
CA VAL A 216 -8.40 -33.41 -3.33
C VAL A 216 -7.45 -34.47 -3.92
N MET A 217 -6.42 -35.06 -3.27
CA MET A 217 -5.55 -36.03 -3.98
C MET A 217 -4.87 -37.12 -3.13
N LYS A 218 -4.78 -38.34 -3.68
CA LYS A 218 -3.91 -39.43 -3.22
C LYS A 218 -2.51 -39.26 -3.85
N GLU A 219 -1.57 -38.86 -3.00
CA GLU A 219 -0.09 -38.91 -3.15
C GLU A 219 0.61 -38.00 -4.20
N PRO A 220 0.83 -36.71 -3.87
CA PRO A 220 1.89 -35.88 -4.44
C PRO A 220 3.20 -35.96 -3.63
N SER A 221 4.34 -35.53 -4.19
CA SER A 221 5.58 -35.42 -3.41
C SER A 221 5.45 -34.36 -2.30
N LYS A 222 5.93 -34.68 -1.10
CA LYS A 222 5.80 -33.84 0.11
C LYS A 222 6.29 -32.40 -0.12
N ARG A 223 7.38 -32.24 -0.88
CA ARG A 223 8.03 -30.96 -1.20
C ARG A 223 7.16 -29.99 -2.01
N VAL A 224 6.47 -30.50 -3.04
CA VAL A 224 5.65 -29.67 -3.93
C VAL A 224 4.32 -29.31 -3.24
N MET A 225 3.75 -30.23 -2.45
CA MET A 225 2.56 -30.02 -1.64
C MET A 225 2.76 -28.98 -0.54
N ASP A 226 3.84 -29.09 0.24
CA ASP A 226 4.11 -28.14 1.33
C ASP A 226 4.29 -26.71 0.78
N GLU A 227 4.95 -26.55 -0.38
CA GLU A 227 5.18 -25.23 -0.97
C GLU A 227 3.93 -24.65 -1.67
N LEU A 228 3.14 -25.45 -2.40
CA LEU A 228 1.87 -25.00 -2.99
C LEU A 228 0.80 -24.69 -1.94
N MET A 229 0.77 -25.44 -0.82
CA MET A 229 -0.19 -25.18 0.26
C MET A 229 0.19 -23.95 1.10
N THR A 230 1.49 -23.67 1.27
CA THR A 230 1.95 -22.43 1.93
C THR A 230 1.68 -21.20 1.05
N GLU A 231 1.87 -21.30 -0.26
CA GLU A 231 1.73 -20.18 -1.20
C GLU A 231 0.29 -19.98 -1.71
N GLY A 232 -0.51 -21.05 -1.76
CA GLY A 232 -1.91 -20.99 -2.18
C GLY A 232 -2.80 -20.14 -1.27
N ASN A 233 -2.50 -20.08 0.04
CA ASN A 233 -3.22 -19.22 0.99
C ASN A 233 -3.16 -17.73 0.61
N MET A 234 -2.13 -17.30 -0.13
CA MET A 234 -1.97 -15.90 -0.55
C MET A 234 -3.04 -15.47 -1.54
N LEU A 235 -3.51 -16.40 -2.37
CA LEU A 235 -4.41 -16.09 -3.48
C LEU A 235 -5.88 -16.08 -3.12
N PHE A 236 -6.28 -16.62 -1.97
CA PHE A 236 -7.69 -16.76 -1.59
C PHE A 236 -8.14 -15.72 -0.55
N SER A 237 -7.28 -14.74 -0.22
CA SER A 237 -7.56 -13.66 0.72
C SER A 237 -7.57 -12.30 0.00
N ASN A 238 -8.21 -11.29 0.61
CA ASN A 238 -8.20 -9.91 0.09
C ASN A 238 -6.77 -9.34 0.21
N MET A 239 -5.93 -9.60 -0.79
CA MET A 239 -4.57 -9.06 -0.88
C MET A 239 -4.47 -7.96 -1.94
N ASP A 240 -3.64 -6.97 -1.65
CA ASP A 240 -3.16 -6.00 -2.62
C ASP A 240 -1.86 -6.52 -3.26
N ILE A 241 -1.86 -6.60 -4.59
CA ILE A 241 -0.68 -6.95 -5.40
C ILE A 241 -0.31 -5.75 -6.24
N ASN A 242 0.87 -5.18 -5.99
CA ASN A 242 1.40 -4.06 -6.75
C ASN A 242 2.46 -4.56 -7.74
N ILE A 243 2.21 -4.38 -9.04
CA ILE A 243 3.15 -4.67 -10.13
C ILE A 243 3.65 -3.34 -10.69
N ARG A 244 4.94 -3.06 -10.60
CA ARG A 244 5.55 -1.81 -11.10
C ARG A 244 6.59 -2.10 -12.17
N PHE A 245 6.39 -1.54 -13.36
CA PHE A 245 7.39 -1.52 -14.42
C PHE A 245 8.31 -0.32 -14.24
N GLY A 246 9.62 -0.56 -14.18
CA GLY A 246 10.65 0.47 -14.13
C GLY A 246 11.08 0.93 -15.50
N GLU A 247 11.91 1.97 -15.54
CA GLU A 247 12.49 2.50 -16.77
C GLU A 247 13.23 1.41 -17.57
N PRO A 248 13.02 1.32 -18.90
CA PRO A 248 13.65 0.30 -19.71
C PRO A 248 15.15 0.57 -19.84
N ILE A 249 15.95 -0.49 -19.69
CA ILE A 249 17.38 -0.48 -19.97
C ILE A 249 17.58 -0.82 -21.44
N ASN A 250 17.97 0.19 -22.23
CA ASN A 250 18.34 0.00 -23.62
C ASN A 250 19.71 -0.70 -23.73
N ILE A 251 19.76 -1.79 -24.49
CA ILE A 251 20.95 -2.64 -24.57
C ILE A 251 21.95 -2.17 -25.62
N LYS A 252 21.50 -1.47 -26.66
CA LYS A 252 22.34 -1.02 -27.77
C LYS A 252 23.54 -0.19 -27.32
N GLY A 253 23.35 0.66 -26.31
CA GLY A 253 24.44 1.47 -25.74
C GLY A 253 25.60 0.66 -25.14
N TYR A 254 25.37 -0.60 -24.75
CA TYR A 254 26.40 -1.49 -24.21
C TYR A 254 27.22 -2.21 -25.29
N LEU A 255 26.86 -2.06 -26.57
CA LEU A 255 27.64 -2.59 -27.69
C LEU A 255 28.72 -1.61 -28.18
N ASN A 256 28.77 -0.39 -27.63
CA ASN A 256 29.75 0.65 -27.96
C ASN A 256 31.13 0.33 -27.36
N ASP A 257 31.74 -0.75 -27.81
CA ASP A 257 33.07 -1.20 -27.42
C ASP A 257 33.91 -1.50 -28.67
N PRO A 258 35.18 -1.06 -28.76
CA PRO A 258 36.01 -1.25 -29.96
C PRO A 258 36.17 -2.72 -30.38
N TYR A 259 36.20 -3.65 -29.42
CA TYR A 259 36.31 -5.07 -29.72
C TYR A 259 34.99 -5.65 -30.23
N ILE A 260 33.86 -5.26 -29.63
CA ILE A 260 32.53 -5.62 -30.15
C ILE A 260 32.34 -5.09 -31.57
N GLU A 261 32.74 -3.84 -31.83
CA GLU A 261 32.67 -3.21 -33.15
C GLU A 261 33.51 -3.98 -34.20
N SER A 262 34.70 -4.43 -33.82
CA SER A 262 35.50 -5.33 -34.68
C SER A 262 34.79 -6.65 -34.98
N MET A 263 34.05 -7.21 -34.01
CA MET A 263 33.27 -8.42 -34.24
C MET A 263 32.04 -8.17 -35.11
N LEU A 264 31.40 -7.01 -35.00
CA LEU A 264 30.23 -6.66 -35.82
C LEU A 264 30.58 -6.49 -37.30
N THR A 265 31.82 -6.12 -37.61
CA THR A 265 32.28 -5.78 -38.97
C THR A 265 33.09 -6.88 -39.66
N VAL A 266 33.63 -7.87 -38.93
CA VAL A 266 34.41 -8.93 -39.57
C VAL A 266 33.54 -9.87 -40.42
N LYS A 267 34.00 -10.12 -41.66
CA LYS A 267 33.30 -10.90 -42.69
C LYS A 267 33.21 -12.40 -42.40
N ARG A 268 34.11 -12.93 -41.56
CA ARG A 268 34.13 -14.36 -41.23
C ARG A 268 32.94 -14.73 -40.34
N LYS A 269 32.56 -16.01 -40.36
CA LYS A 269 31.56 -16.57 -39.42
C LYS A 269 32.02 -16.37 -37.99
N ILE A 270 31.14 -15.86 -37.15
CA ILE A 270 31.39 -15.73 -35.71
C ILE A 270 30.27 -16.44 -34.96
N LYS A 271 30.67 -17.19 -33.94
CA LYS A 271 29.82 -17.52 -32.82
C LYS A 271 30.20 -16.59 -31.68
N PHE A 272 29.27 -15.74 -31.28
CA PHE A 272 29.51 -14.73 -30.25
C PHE A 272 30.00 -15.36 -28.92
N ASP A 273 29.69 -16.65 -28.73
CA ASP A 273 29.99 -17.46 -27.55
C ASP A 273 31.25 -18.34 -27.66
N ASP A 274 32.04 -18.27 -28.73
CA ASP A 274 33.24 -19.12 -28.89
C ASP A 274 34.55 -18.36 -28.62
N ASP A 275 34.55 -17.02 -28.72
CA ASP A 275 35.75 -16.20 -28.50
C ASP A 275 35.99 -15.87 -27.01
N ILE A 276 37.25 -15.91 -26.56
CA ILE A 276 37.62 -15.70 -25.16
C ILE A 276 37.49 -14.22 -24.76
N SER A 277 37.87 -13.30 -25.64
CA SER A 277 37.81 -11.86 -25.39
C SER A 277 36.37 -11.36 -25.42
N SER A 278 35.53 -11.89 -26.33
CA SER A 278 34.09 -11.59 -26.33
C SER A 278 33.43 -12.04 -25.02
N LYS A 279 33.76 -13.24 -24.52
CA LYS A 279 33.26 -13.76 -23.23
C LYS A 279 33.60 -12.86 -22.05
N GLN A 280 34.81 -12.30 -22.01
CA GLN A 280 35.22 -11.41 -20.92
C GLN A 280 34.43 -10.10 -20.93
N ILE A 281 34.26 -9.48 -22.10
CA ILE A 281 33.52 -8.23 -22.27
C ILE A 281 32.04 -8.43 -21.95
N ILE A 282 31.42 -9.49 -22.48
CA ILE A 282 30.01 -9.85 -22.18
C ILE A 282 29.84 -10.09 -20.69
N ARG A 283 30.77 -10.81 -20.05
CA ARG A 283 30.71 -11.06 -18.61
C ARG A 283 30.74 -9.75 -17.82
N GLN A 284 31.59 -8.80 -18.21
CA GLN A 284 31.67 -7.50 -17.55
C GLN A 284 30.36 -6.70 -17.70
N PHE A 285 29.89 -6.49 -18.94
CA PHE A 285 28.65 -5.74 -19.17
C PHE A 285 27.42 -6.43 -18.58
N SER A 286 27.36 -7.76 -18.60
CA SER A 286 26.23 -8.50 -18.05
C SER A 286 26.12 -8.35 -16.52
N ILE A 287 27.25 -8.22 -15.81
CA ILE A 287 27.25 -7.88 -14.38
C ILE A 287 26.72 -6.47 -14.16
N THR A 288 27.21 -5.48 -14.92
CA THR A 288 26.75 -4.08 -14.80
C THR A 288 25.25 -3.94 -15.09
N ILE A 289 24.76 -4.57 -16.15
CA ILE A 289 23.34 -4.57 -16.51
C ILE A 289 22.52 -5.27 -15.42
N MET A 290 23.02 -6.40 -14.89
CA MET A 290 22.38 -7.13 -13.79
C MET A 290 22.25 -6.29 -12.52
N GLU A 291 23.33 -5.65 -12.09
CA GLU A 291 23.28 -4.76 -10.92
C GLU A 291 22.28 -3.61 -11.14
N LYS A 292 22.23 -3.05 -12.35
CA LYS A 292 21.28 -1.98 -12.71
C LYS A 292 19.82 -2.43 -12.65
N TYR A 293 19.45 -3.54 -13.30
CA TYR A 293 18.06 -4.01 -13.22
C TYR A 293 17.71 -4.49 -11.81
N MET A 294 18.61 -5.15 -11.09
CA MET A 294 18.34 -5.62 -9.71
C MET A 294 18.12 -4.45 -8.77
N SER A 295 18.97 -3.41 -8.84
CA SER A 295 18.78 -2.19 -8.07
C SER A 295 17.45 -1.52 -8.37
N THR A 296 17.05 -1.48 -9.65
CA THR A 296 15.78 -0.88 -10.06
C THR A 296 14.59 -1.70 -9.56
N VAL A 297 14.64 -3.04 -9.67
CA VAL A 297 13.59 -3.94 -9.17
C VAL A 297 13.32 -3.68 -7.69
N TYR A 298 14.34 -3.67 -6.81
CA TYR A 298 14.04 -3.51 -5.38
C TYR A 298 13.88 -2.06 -4.90
N ALA A 299 14.43 -1.07 -5.61
CA ALA A 299 14.13 0.33 -5.30
C ALA A 299 12.63 0.65 -5.49
N MET A 300 11.94 -0.15 -6.31
CA MET A 300 10.52 -0.05 -6.61
C MET A 300 9.60 -0.80 -5.62
N THR A 301 10.14 -1.42 -4.56
CA THR A 301 9.33 -2.10 -3.53
C THR A 301 8.30 -1.14 -2.95
N THR A 302 7.03 -1.56 -2.95
CA THR A 302 5.92 -0.75 -2.46
C THR A 302 5.75 -0.95 -0.96
N LEU A 303 6.21 0.03 -0.18
CA LEU A 303 6.18 -0.01 1.28
C LEU A 303 4.75 -0.03 1.81
N ASN A 304 4.51 -0.86 2.81
CA ASN A 304 3.19 -1.09 3.43
C ASN A 304 3.35 -1.22 4.95
N TYR A 305 2.25 -1.47 5.68
CA TYR A 305 2.29 -1.56 7.14
C TYR A 305 3.27 -2.62 7.64
N ASP A 306 3.33 -3.80 7.01
CA ASP A 306 4.21 -4.91 7.42
C ASP A 306 5.68 -4.47 7.39
N HIS A 307 6.08 -3.77 6.33
CA HIS A 307 7.42 -3.20 6.20
C HIS A 307 7.74 -2.20 7.32
N VAL A 308 6.86 -1.22 7.56
CA VAL A 308 7.10 -0.19 8.57
C VAL A 308 7.13 -0.79 9.98
N LEU A 309 6.16 -1.64 10.32
CA LEU A 309 6.06 -2.31 11.61
C LEU A 309 7.29 -3.19 11.88
N ALA A 310 7.67 -4.03 10.93
CA ALA A 310 8.83 -4.92 11.05
C ALA A 310 10.15 -4.13 11.14
N GLY A 311 10.29 -3.07 10.33
CA GLY A 311 11.45 -2.18 10.33
C GLY A 311 11.62 -1.44 11.65
N ILE A 312 10.53 -0.84 12.19
CA ILE A 312 10.56 -0.19 13.50
C ILE A 312 10.87 -1.22 14.59
N LEU A 313 10.25 -2.39 14.59
CA LEU A 313 10.46 -3.44 15.61
C LEU A 313 11.92 -3.94 15.63
N LYS A 314 12.51 -4.20 14.45
CA LYS A 314 13.92 -4.59 14.31
C LYS A 314 14.84 -3.56 14.94
N HIS A 315 14.66 -2.29 14.60
CA HIS A 315 15.56 -1.21 14.98
C HIS A 315 15.25 -0.57 16.33
N PHE A 316 14.13 -0.94 16.94
CA PHE A 316 13.79 -0.49 18.29
C PHE A 316 14.89 -0.91 19.27
N PRO A 317 15.43 -0.01 20.11
CA PRO A 317 16.41 -0.39 21.12
C PRO A 317 15.87 -1.48 22.05
N TYR A 318 16.71 -2.47 22.38
CA TYR A 318 16.34 -3.46 23.39
C TYR A 318 16.15 -2.79 24.76
N ARG A 319 15.05 -3.12 25.45
CA ARG A 319 14.71 -2.63 26.79
C ARG A 319 14.30 -3.82 27.66
N LYS A 320 14.91 -3.94 28.85
CA LYS A 320 14.65 -5.06 29.76
C LYS A 320 13.22 -5.02 30.31
N GLU A 321 12.72 -3.80 30.50
CA GLU A 321 11.40 -3.46 31.01
C GLU A 321 10.27 -3.58 29.98
N GLY A 322 10.59 -3.97 28.74
CA GLY A 322 9.67 -4.06 27.61
C GLY A 322 9.53 -2.74 26.84
N ILE A 323 9.02 -2.83 25.61
CA ILE A 323 8.70 -1.69 24.75
C ILE A 323 7.24 -1.31 24.95
N ASP A 324 6.97 -0.07 25.34
CA ASP A 324 5.60 0.46 25.45
C ASP A 324 4.89 0.40 24.09
N ILE A 325 3.71 -0.25 24.03
CA ILE A 325 2.96 -0.41 22.77
C ILE A 325 2.59 0.95 22.19
N TYR A 326 2.22 1.92 23.03
CA TYR A 326 1.82 3.24 22.54
C TYR A 326 3.01 4.02 21.94
N GLU A 327 4.18 3.96 22.56
CA GLU A 327 5.44 4.48 21.98
C GLU A 327 5.74 3.83 20.63
N PHE A 328 5.57 2.51 20.52
CA PHE A 328 5.73 1.78 19.26
C PHE A 328 4.74 2.28 18.18
N LYS A 329 3.46 2.43 18.54
CA LYS A 329 2.42 2.98 17.65
C LYS A 329 2.76 4.39 17.17
N CYS A 330 3.24 5.27 18.06
CA CYS A 330 3.67 6.63 17.71
C CYS A 330 4.81 6.63 16.69
N LYS A 331 5.82 5.76 16.87
CA LYS A 331 6.94 5.63 15.92
C LYS A 331 6.49 5.15 14.55
N VAL A 332 5.53 4.22 14.51
CA VAL A 332 4.97 3.70 13.25
C VAL A 332 4.15 4.78 12.54
N TYR A 333 3.27 5.49 13.25
CA TYR A 333 2.50 6.60 12.69
C TYR A 333 3.42 7.67 12.09
N PHE A 334 4.42 8.13 12.85
CA PHE A 334 5.38 9.13 12.39
C PHE A 334 6.21 8.65 11.19
N ALA A 335 6.59 7.37 11.18
CA ALA A 335 7.31 6.79 10.04
C ALA A 335 6.44 6.78 8.77
N ILE A 336 5.15 6.46 8.87
CA ILE A 336 4.23 6.48 7.73
C ILE A 336 4.05 7.90 7.19
N ASP A 337 3.81 8.88 8.07
CA ASP A 337 3.67 10.29 7.67
C ASP A 337 4.91 10.81 6.93
N TRP A 338 6.10 10.46 7.43
CA TRP A 338 7.35 10.79 6.76
C TRP A 338 7.46 10.13 5.38
N LEU A 339 7.11 8.85 5.27
CA LEU A 339 7.17 8.10 4.01
C LEU A 339 6.22 8.64 2.96
N VAL A 340 5.03 9.10 3.36
CA VAL A 340 4.06 9.74 2.46
C VAL A 340 4.59 11.09 1.96
N SER A 341 5.31 11.82 2.81
CA SER A 341 5.92 13.09 2.46
C SER A 341 7.15 12.93 1.55
N ASP A 342 7.81 11.78 1.60
CA ASP A 342 8.98 11.48 0.77
C ASP A 342 8.59 11.03 -0.65
N LYS A 343 9.05 11.79 -1.65
CA LYS A 343 8.74 11.49 -3.07
C LYS A 343 9.69 10.47 -3.70
N THR A 344 10.65 9.93 -2.95
CA THR A 344 11.70 9.05 -3.50
C THR A 344 11.38 7.57 -3.36
N CYS A 345 10.49 7.20 -2.43
CA CYS A 345 10.07 5.82 -2.21
C CYS A 345 8.67 5.52 -2.76
N CYS A 346 8.41 4.24 -3.04
CA CYS A 346 7.09 3.77 -3.42
C CYS A 346 6.32 3.35 -2.16
N VAL A 347 5.17 3.96 -1.90
CA VAL A 347 4.31 3.62 -0.74
C VAL A 347 2.95 3.08 -1.20
N SER A 348 2.31 2.29 -0.35
CA SER A 348 0.93 1.84 -0.52
C SER A 348 -0.03 3.02 -0.51
N ASP A 349 -1.05 3.00 -1.38
CA ASP A 349 -2.07 4.05 -1.43
C ASP A 349 -2.80 4.22 -0.09
N ILE A 350 -2.92 3.13 0.69
CA ILE A 350 -3.59 3.14 2.00
C ILE A 350 -2.88 4.09 2.97
N PHE A 351 -1.58 4.38 2.78
CA PHE A 351 -0.87 5.37 3.59
C PHE A 351 -1.32 6.82 3.32
N LEU A 352 -1.94 7.08 2.17
CA LEU A 352 -2.50 8.39 1.82
C LEU A 352 -3.84 8.68 2.52
N GLU A 353 -4.48 7.64 3.05
CA GLU A 353 -5.67 7.77 3.89
C GLU A 353 -5.29 8.28 5.29
N ASN A 354 -6.29 8.66 6.08
CA ASN A 354 -6.03 9.10 7.45
C ASN A 354 -5.54 7.95 8.33
N GLN A 355 -4.35 8.10 8.90
CA GLN A 355 -3.70 7.07 9.72
C GLN A 355 -4.04 7.18 11.22
N ILE A 356 -4.92 8.11 11.64
CA ILE A 356 -5.16 8.39 13.07
C ILE A 356 -5.66 7.17 13.85
N HIS A 357 -6.35 6.25 13.18
CA HIS A 357 -6.81 4.98 13.77
C HIS A 357 -5.66 4.15 14.38
N LEU A 358 -4.42 4.31 13.91
CA LEU A 358 -3.24 3.65 14.47
C LEU A 358 -2.96 4.05 15.91
N LEU A 359 -3.38 5.26 16.31
CA LEU A 359 -3.16 5.84 17.63
C LEU A 359 -4.41 5.80 18.51
N THR A 360 -5.60 5.53 17.95
CA THR A 360 -6.85 5.43 18.71
C THR A 360 -7.23 3.99 19.00
N ASP A 361 -7.78 3.26 18.03
CA ASP A 361 -8.46 1.98 18.25
C ASP A 361 -7.97 0.79 17.41
N ASP A 362 -7.05 1.02 16.47
CA ASP A 362 -6.61 0.01 15.49
C ASP A 362 -7.78 -0.72 14.81
N ARG A 363 -8.87 -0.02 14.46
CA ARG A 363 -10.10 -0.64 13.91
C ARG A 363 -9.88 -1.50 12.67
N PHE A 364 -8.83 -1.22 11.90
CA PHE A 364 -8.42 -1.99 10.72
C PHE A 364 -7.43 -3.11 11.03
N LYS A 365 -7.15 -3.38 12.31
CA LYS A 365 -6.34 -4.47 12.84
C LYS A 365 -4.90 -4.50 12.29
N ARG A 366 -4.30 -3.33 12.04
CA ARG A 366 -2.95 -3.22 11.47
C ARG A 366 -1.89 -3.69 12.48
N PHE A 367 -2.02 -3.28 13.74
CA PHE A 367 -1.16 -3.78 14.81
C PHE A 367 -1.59 -5.15 15.29
N ALA A 368 -2.90 -5.37 15.47
CA ALA A 368 -3.42 -6.63 16.00
C ALA A 368 -3.02 -7.84 15.13
N ASP A 369 -3.18 -7.74 13.80
CA ASP A 369 -2.80 -8.83 12.89
C ASP A 369 -1.26 -9.01 12.88
N PHE A 370 -0.47 -7.92 12.87
CA PHE A 370 0.99 -7.98 12.91
C PHE A 370 1.52 -8.61 14.21
N PHE A 371 1.00 -8.21 15.37
CA PHE A 371 1.38 -8.75 16.66
C PHE A 371 1.01 -10.22 16.78
N THR A 372 -0.16 -10.63 16.29
CA THR A 372 -0.57 -12.04 16.23
C THR A 372 0.47 -12.88 15.47
N ILE A 373 0.94 -12.40 14.32
CA ILE A 373 1.97 -13.08 13.54
C ILE A 373 3.30 -13.13 14.30
N ALA A 374 3.72 -12.03 14.91
CA ALA A 374 4.98 -11.93 15.64
C ALA A 374 5.00 -12.78 16.93
N GLU A 375 3.88 -12.91 17.65
CA GLU A 375 3.74 -13.77 18.82
C GLU A 375 3.71 -15.26 18.44
N ASN A 376 2.92 -15.63 17.42
CA ASN A 376 2.84 -17.02 16.94
C ASN A 376 4.20 -17.57 16.48
N THR A 377 5.09 -16.69 16.04
CA THR A 377 6.44 -17.01 15.53
C THR A 377 7.53 -16.82 16.60
N ASN A 378 7.12 -16.50 17.83
CA ASN A 378 7.99 -16.24 18.98
C ASN A 378 9.05 -15.16 18.70
N VAL A 379 8.72 -14.16 17.86
CA VAL A 379 9.55 -12.97 17.63
C VAL A 379 9.35 -11.96 18.75
N ILE A 380 8.12 -11.87 19.25
CA ILE A 380 7.76 -11.06 20.41
C ILE A 380 6.90 -11.85 21.39
N GLU A 381 6.80 -11.32 22.61
CA GLU A 381 5.81 -11.69 23.62
C GLU A 381 5.19 -10.40 24.15
N ILE A 382 3.86 -10.34 24.28
CA ILE A 382 3.16 -9.17 24.83
C ILE A 382 2.72 -9.44 26.28
N LYS A 383 3.10 -8.55 27.20
CA LYS A 383 2.66 -8.55 28.60
C LYS A 383 2.36 -7.14 29.07
N GLU A 384 1.20 -6.93 29.70
CA GLU A 384 0.82 -5.65 30.34
C GLU A 384 1.13 -4.41 29.46
N ASP A 385 0.63 -4.43 28.22
CA ASP A 385 0.83 -3.38 27.20
C ASP A 385 2.27 -3.12 26.76
N LYS A 386 3.14 -4.12 26.94
CA LYS A 386 4.54 -4.05 26.53
C LYS A 386 4.94 -5.21 25.63
N ILE A 387 5.79 -4.89 24.66
CA ILE A 387 6.39 -5.83 23.72
C ILE A 387 7.77 -6.23 24.24
N PHE A 388 7.97 -7.53 24.46
CA PHE A 388 9.27 -8.13 24.74
C PHE A 388 9.74 -8.84 23.48
N LYS A 389 10.78 -8.31 22.82
CA LYS A 389 11.28 -8.88 21.57
C LYS A 389 12.50 -9.77 21.79
N ASP A 390 12.54 -10.88 21.05
CA ASP A 390 13.74 -11.71 20.97
C ASP A 390 14.70 -11.14 19.94
N GLN A 391 15.75 -10.47 20.40
CA GLN A 391 16.75 -9.85 19.53
C GLN A 391 17.50 -10.89 18.68
N THR A 392 17.60 -12.15 19.13
CA THR A 392 18.30 -13.21 18.39
C THR A 392 17.58 -13.57 17.11
N LYS A 393 16.25 -13.41 17.05
CA LYS A 393 15.43 -13.64 15.86
C LYS A 393 15.71 -12.66 14.72
N PHE A 394 16.35 -11.52 15.00
CA PHE A 394 16.77 -10.55 13.99
C PHE A 394 18.25 -10.68 13.58
N ILE A 395 19.01 -11.54 14.26
CA ILE A 395 20.45 -11.74 14.06
C ILE A 395 20.74 -13.12 13.43
N THR A 396 19.99 -14.14 13.84
CA THR A 396 20.27 -15.55 13.52
C THR A 396 19.87 -15.87 12.08
N GLN A 397 20.73 -16.60 11.36
CA GLN A 397 20.41 -17.16 10.05
C GLN A 397 19.48 -18.37 10.23
N SER A 398 18.17 -18.20 10.01
CA SER A 398 17.20 -19.30 10.01
C SER A 398 17.36 -20.19 8.77
N ASN A 399 16.86 -21.43 8.86
CA ASN A 399 16.87 -22.40 7.76
C ASN A 399 16.06 -21.89 6.54
N PHE A 400 16.57 -22.14 5.33
CA PHE A 400 16.14 -21.50 4.06
C PHE A 400 14.70 -21.81 3.62
N HIS A 401 14.17 -22.97 4.01
CA HIS A 401 12.86 -23.43 3.55
C HIS A 401 11.70 -23.04 4.45
N THR A 402 11.97 -22.74 5.72
CA THR A 402 10.94 -22.57 6.75
C THR A 402 10.84 -21.15 7.28
N ILE A 403 11.74 -20.23 6.92
CA ILE A 403 11.77 -18.88 7.52
C ILE A 403 10.47 -18.07 7.35
N ARG A 404 9.70 -18.23 6.27
CA ARG A 404 8.38 -17.56 6.15
C ARG A 404 7.38 -18.03 7.21
N ILE A 405 7.53 -19.28 7.64
CA ILE A 405 6.69 -19.90 8.67
C ILE A 405 7.29 -19.62 10.05
N GLU A 406 8.62 -19.70 10.20
CA GLU A 406 9.30 -19.55 11.49
C GLU A 406 9.54 -18.10 11.91
N ASN A 407 9.72 -17.18 10.96
CA ASN A 407 10.02 -15.76 11.19
C ASN A 407 9.64 -14.87 9.97
N PRO A 408 8.34 -14.72 9.67
CA PRO A 408 7.85 -13.82 8.61
C PRO A 408 8.25 -12.35 8.85
N ILE A 409 8.45 -11.93 10.10
CA ILE A 409 8.86 -10.56 10.43
C ILE A 409 10.25 -10.24 9.85
N LEU A 410 11.20 -11.19 9.91
CA LEU A 410 12.51 -11.02 9.30
C LEU A 410 12.44 -10.99 7.77
N VAL A 411 11.47 -11.66 7.15
CA VAL A 411 11.24 -11.56 5.70
C VAL A 411 10.80 -10.15 5.32
N MET A 412 9.83 -9.58 6.03
CA MET A 412 9.37 -8.20 5.84
C MET A 412 10.51 -7.17 6.02
N VAL A 413 11.38 -7.40 7.01
CA VAL A 413 12.59 -6.60 7.21
C VAL A 413 13.55 -6.68 6.01
N ASN A 414 13.78 -7.88 5.49
CA ASN A 414 14.78 -8.10 4.46
C ASN A 414 14.39 -7.42 3.14
N GLU A 415 13.09 -7.22 2.90
CA GLU A 415 12.58 -6.46 1.76
C GLU A 415 12.93 -4.96 1.83
N LEU A 416 13.24 -4.42 3.01
CA LEU A 416 13.67 -3.03 3.20
C LEU A 416 15.16 -2.79 2.90
N GLU A 417 16.01 -3.82 3.00
CA GLU A 417 17.47 -3.68 2.87
C GLU A 417 17.93 -3.00 1.56
N PRO A 418 17.30 -3.25 0.39
CA PRO A 418 17.67 -2.56 -0.85
C PRO A 418 17.29 -1.09 -0.87
N VAL A 419 16.27 -0.70 -0.10
CA VAL A 419 15.76 0.67 -0.03
C VAL A 419 16.46 1.38 1.15
N LYS A 420 17.79 1.48 1.05
CA LYS A 420 18.67 1.89 2.17
C LYS A 420 18.26 3.19 2.86
N GLU A 421 17.77 4.17 2.12
CA GLU A 421 17.33 5.45 2.71
C GLU A 421 16.11 5.28 3.62
N VAL A 422 15.18 4.41 3.24
CA VAL A 422 14.02 4.05 4.07
C VAL A 422 14.49 3.30 5.32
N GLU A 423 15.36 2.31 5.21
CA GLU A 423 15.88 1.59 6.38
C GLU A 423 16.60 2.55 7.35
N LYS A 424 17.40 3.49 6.85
CA LYS A 424 18.06 4.52 7.67
C LYS A 424 17.05 5.40 8.41
N ILE A 425 15.95 5.78 7.77
CA ILE A 425 14.90 6.59 8.40
C ILE A 425 14.17 5.79 9.46
N LEU A 426 13.70 4.59 9.14
CA LEU A 426 13.00 3.72 10.09
C LEU A 426 13.88 3.47 11.31
N LYS A 427 15.19 3.24 11.11
CA LYS A 427 16.15 3.14 12.20
C LYS A 427 16.23 4.42 13.04
N ARG A 428 16.31 5.59 12.42
CA ARG A 428 16.33 6.88 13.15
C ARG A 428 15.06 7.06 13.98
N VAL A 429 13.88 6.83 13.40
CA VAL A 429 12.58 6.94 14.10
C VAL A 429 12.48 5.93 15.24
N ALA A 430 12.87 4.68 15.00
CA ALA A 430 12.87 3.61 16.00
C ALA A 430 13.76 3.93 17.21
N GLN A 431 14.81 4.74 17.02
CA GLN A 431 15.76 5.12 18.08
C GLN A 431 15.40 6.40 18.84
N LYS A 432 14.41 7.19 18.38
CA LYS A 432 13.97 8.41 19.09
C LYS A 432 13.47 8.10 20.50
N PRO A 433 13.79 8.92 21.52
CA PRO A 433 13.18 8.80 22.84
C PRO A 433 11.65 8.94 22.80
N ARG A 434 10.97 8.39 23.83
CA ARG A 434 9.51 8.42 23.96
C ARG A 434 8.94 9.83 23.91
N ASP A 435 9.49 10.75 24.69
CA ASP A 435 8.97 12.12 24.78
C ASP A 435 9.20 12.90 23.47
N GLU A 436 10.32 12.62 22.79
CA GLU A 436 10.61 13.21 21.47
C GLU A 436 9.61 12.73 20.41
N ILE A 437 9.35 11.42 20.33
CA ILE A 437 8.44 10.90 19.29
C ILE A 437 6.99 11.34 19.55
N ILE A 438 6.55 11.39 20.81
CA ILE A 438 5.22 11.91 21.18
C ILE A 438 5.10 13.38 20.75
N GLY A 439 6.12 14.21 21.03
CA GLY A 439 6.15 15.59 20.57
C GLY A 439 6.05 15.72 19.05
N LEU A 440 6.86 14.95 18.32
CA LEU A 440 6.86 14.96 16.85
C LEU A 440 5.52 14.53 16.23
N VAL A 441 4.87 13.50 16.79
CA VAL A 441 3.55 13.06 16.31
C VAL A 441 2.50 14.16 16.53
N LYS A 442 2.49 14.78 17.71
CA LYS A 442 1.57 15.89 18.00
C LYS A 442 1.79 17.06 17.03
N ASP A 443 3.04 17.44 16.78
CA ASP A 443 3.36 18.56 15.90
C ASP A 443 2.99 18.23 14.43
N CYS A 444 3.24 16.99 13.98
CA CYS A 444 2.79 16.46 12.69
C CYS A 444 1.27 16.55 12.52
N ILE A 445 0.49 16.08 13.51
CA ILE A 445 -0.98 16.15 13.46
C ILE A 445 -1.46 17.61 13.42
N LEU A 446 -0.88 18.50 14.25
CA LEU A 446 -1.23 19.92 14.23
C LEU A 446 -0.95 20.57 12.87
N GLU A 447 0.20 20.26 12.27
CA GLU A 447 0.57 20.77 10.94
C GLU A 447 -0.36 20.22 9.86
N LYS A 448 -0.71 18.94 9.91
CA LYS A 448 -1.68 18.31 9.02
C LYS A 448 -3.06 18.97 9.11
N ILE A 449 -3.60 19.14 10.32
CA ILE A 449 -4.90 19.77 10.56
C ILE A 449 -4.95 21.18 9.93
N GLU A 450 -3.89 21.98 10.13
CA GLU A 450 -3.83 23.33 9.58
C GLU A 450 -3.71 23.32 8.04
N LYS A 451 -2.85 22.47 7.48
CA LYS A 451 -2.68 22.33 6.02
C LYS A 451 -3.97 21.85 5.34
N ASP A 452 -4.64 20.85 5.92
CA ASP A 452 -5.89 20.32 5.42
C ASP A 452 -6.97 21.40 5.44
N PHE A 453 -7.10 22.18 6.53
CA PHE A 453 -8.03 23.30 6.58
C PHE A 453 -7.74 24.36 5.51
N VAL A 454 -6.49 24.81 5.38
CA VAL A 454 -6.13 25.86 4.41
C VAL A 454 -6.43 25.40 2.99
N ARG A 455 -6.06 24.16 2.64
CA ARG A 455 -6.32 23.56 1.32
C ARG A 455 -7.82 23.47 1.07
N GLU A 456 -8.59 22.86 1.98
CA GLU A 456 -10.04 22.68 1.81
C GLU A 456 -10.79 24.01 1.72
N TYR A 457 -10.37 25.01 2.51
CA TYR A 457 -10.93 26.36 2.42
C TYR A 457 -10.66 27.00 1.06
N GLU A 458 -9.45 26.86 0.52
CA GLU A 458 -9.07 27.44 -0.77
C GLU A 458 -9.74 26.73 -1.95
N ASP A 459 -9.82 25.40 -1.91
CA ASP A 459 -10.43 24.58 -2.96
C ASP A 459 -11.95 24.81 -3.07
N HIS A 460 -12.63 25.14 -1.96
CA HIS A 460 -14.08 25.30 -1.90
C HIS A 460 -14.55 26.73 -1.60
N TYR A 461 -13.68 27.73 -1.63
CA TYR A 461 -14.06 29.10 -1.31
C TYR A 461 -15.15 29.63 -2.25
N ILE A 462 -16.23 30.16 -1.67
CA ILE A 462 -17.32 30.80 -2.41
C ILE A 462 -17.44 32.26 -1.96
N GLU A 463 -17.19 33.17 -2.90
CA GLU A 463 -17.33 34.60 -2.68
C GLU A 463 -18.76 34.96 -2.25
N GLY A 464 -18.88 35.70 -1.14
CA GLY A 464 -20.18 36.11 -0.57
C GLY A 464 -20.86 35.07 0.33
N GLU A 465 -20.36 33.83 0.39
CA GLU A 465 -20.96 32.77 1.22
C GLU A 465 -19.99 32.22 2.28
N SER A 466 -18.77 31.87 1.87
CA SER A 466 -17.71 31.41 2.78
C SER A 466 -17.36 32.48 3.80
N LYS A 467 -17.30 32.08 5.08
CA LYS A 467 -16.94 32.98 6.18
C LYS A 467 -15.44 33.25 6.21
N GLU A 468 -15.00 34.27 6.93
CA GLU A 468 -13.56 34.55 7.11
C GLU A 468 -12.81 33.32 7.64
N LYS A 469 -11.58 33.07 7.16
CA LYS A 469 -10.75 31.90 7.56
C LYS A 469 -10.70 31.69 9.08
N ARG A 470 -10.69 32.75 9.90
CA ARG A 470 -10.66 32.63 11.37
C ARG A 470 -11.87 31.92 11.98
N ILE A 471 -13.02 31.93 11.31
CA ILE A 471 -14.26 31.31 11.79
C ILE A 471 -14.17 29.78 11.72
N GLY A 472 -13.58 29.27 10.64
CA GLY A 472 -13.37 27.84 10.41
C GLY A 472 -12.11 27.27 11.06
N ARG A 473 -11.15 28.10 11.45
CA ARG A 473 -9.85 27.65 11.95
C ARG A 473 -9.99 26.97 13.33
N PRO A 474 -9.37 25.78 13.54
CA PRO A 474 -9.39 25.12 14.84
C PRO A 474 -8.72 25.97 15.93
N LEU A 475 -9.18 25.83 17.16
CA LEU A 475 -8.72 26.62 18.31
C LEU A 475 -8.05 25.71 19.34
N PHE A 476 -6.76 25.92 19.60
CA PHE A 476 -6.04 25.21 20.65
C PHE A 476 -5.52 26.18 21.73
N LEU A 477 -6.16 26.15 22.89
CA LEU A 477 -5.83 26.96 24.06
C LEU A 477 -5.06 26.10 25.07
N LYS A 478 -3.72 26.17 25.02
CA LYS A 478 -2.87 25.44 25.96
C LYS A 478 -2.75 26.20 27.29
N HIS A 479 -2.91 25.49 28.40
CA HIS A 479 -2.60 26.01 29.73
C HIS A 479 -1.27 25.38 30.22
N GLU A 480 -0.46 26.13 30.97
CA GLU A 480 0.86 25.65 31.44
C GLU A 480 0.74 24.57 32.51
N ASN A 481 -0.20 24.77 33.45
CA ASN A 481 -0.49 23.84 34.55
C ASN A 481 -1.97 23.42 34.52
N PRO A 482 -2.40 22.63 33.53
CA PRO A 482 -3.80 22.30 33.35
C PRO A 482 -4.28 21.30 34.40
N ILE A 483 -5.51 21.48 34.91
CA ILE A 483 -6.17 20.48 35.75
C ILE A 483 -6.60 19.24 34.94
N ALA A 484 -7.00 19.47 33.69
CA ALA A 484 -7.28 18.47 32.66
C ALA A 484 -7.27 19.15 31.28
N ALA A 485 -7.32 18.35 30.22
CA ALA A 485 -7.66 18.81 28.88
C ALA A 485 -9.16 18.59 28.59
N ILE A 486 -9.74 19.49 27.80
CA ILE A 486 -11.11 19.37 27.29
C ILE A 486 -11.08 19.40 25.77
N LEU A 487 -11.59 18.33 25.15
CA LEU A 487 -11.95 18.31 23.73
C LEU A 487 -13.38 18.84 23.60
N LEU A 488 -13.57 19.96 22.92
CA LEU A 488 -14.86 20.65 22.81
C LEU A 488 -15.32 20.72 21.35
N ILE A 489 -16.35 19.95 21.00
CA ILE A 489 -16.74 19.66 19.61
C ILE A 489 -18.01 20.44 19.22
N HIS A 490 -17.95 21.16 18.10
CA HIS A 490 -19.06 21.98 17.57
C HIS A 490 -20.16 21.15 16.86
N GLY A 491 -21.30 21.78 16.59
CA GLY A 491 -22.46 21.18 15.92
C GLY A 491 -22.33 21.07 14.39
N TYR A 492 -23.29 20.36 13.76
CA TYR A 492 -23.41 20.23 12.31
C TYR A 492 -23.70 21.59 11.66
N MET A 493 -23.09 21.85 10.49
CA MET A 493 -23.12 23.13 9.75
C MET A 493 -22.52 24.34 10.51
N ALA A 494 -21.98 24.14 11.70
CA ALA A 494 -21.28 25.17 12.47
C ALA A 494 -19.78 25.17 12.16
N ALA A 495 -18.99 25.85 12.98
CA ALA A 495 -17.53 25.92 12.88
C ALA A 495 -16.93 26.08 14.30
N PRO A 496 -15.60 25.96 14.47
CA PRO A 496 -14.95 26.13 15.78
C PRO A 496 -15.32 27.43 16.52
N GLU A 497 -15.62 28.51 15.79
CA GLU A 497 -16.05 29.78 16.40
C GLU A 497 -17.30 29.63 17.30
N GLU A 498 -18.20 28.68 17.03
CA GLU A 498 -19.38 28.39 17.88
C GLU A 498 -18.99 28.08 19.34
N MET A 499 -17.82 27.44 19.51
CA MET A 499 -17.34 26.96 20.80
C MET A 499 -16.39 27.94 21.50
N LYS A 500 -15.99 29.01 20.84
CA LYS A 500 -14.90 29.88 21.29
C LYS A 500 -15.14 30.53 22.64
N ALA A 501 -16.34 31.09 22.86
CA ALA A 501 -16.67 31.71 24.13
C ALA A 501 -16.59 30.70 25.29
N PHE A 502 -17.09 29.49 25.07
CA PHE A 502 -17.03 28.43 26.07
C PHE A 502 -15.61 27.90 26.27
N ALA A 503 -14.82 27.78 25.18
CA ALA A 503 -13.42 27.39 25.25
C ALA A 503 -12.57 28.36 26.07
N HIS A 504 -12.77 29.68 25.90
CA HIS A 504 -12.09 30.69 26.71
C HIS A 504 -12.51 30.63 28.17
N TYR A 505 -13.81 30.50 28.46
CA TYR A 505 -14.29 30.31 29.84
C TYR A 505 -13.63 29.10 30.52
N LEU A 506 -13.54 27.97 29.81
CA LEU A 506 -12.88 26.76 30.34
C LEU A 506 -11.37 26.96 30.52
N HIS A 507 -10.71 27.65 29.59
CA HIS A 507 -9.29 27.97 29.72
C HIS A 507 -8.99 28.85 30.93
N GLU A 508 -9.84 29.86 31.21
CA GLU A 508 -9.77 30.68 32.43
C GLU A 508 -9.95 29.86 33.73
N LYS A 509 -10.57 28.67 33.65
CA LYS A 509 -10.67 27.70 34.75
C LYS A 509 -9.51 26.70 34.79
N SER A 510 -8.39 27.03 34.14
CA SER A 510 -7.15 26.23 34.10
C SER A 510 -7.30 24.89 33.37
N PHE A 511 -8.17 24.81 32.37
CA PHE A 511 -8.19 23.69 31.44
C PHE A 511 -7.35 24.00 30.19
N THR A 512 -6.66 23.00 29.65
CA THR A 512 -6.23 23.05 28.25
C THR A 512 -7.44 22.71 27.38
N VAL A 513 -7.76 23.50 26.36
CA VAL A 513 -8.95 23.29 25.53
C VAL A 513 -8.58 23.18 24.08
N TYR A 514 -9.11 22.17 23.39
CA TYR A 514 -9.01 22.04 21.93
C TYR A 514 -10.42 22.03 21.35
N VAL A 515 -10.68 22.92 20.39
CA VAL A 515 -11.88 22.91 19.54
C VAL A 515 -11.47 22.50 18.11
N PRO A 516 -11.78 21.27 17.69
CA PRO A 516 -11.51 20.82 16.33
C PRO A 516 -12.45 21.49 15.34
N ARG A 517 -11.98 21.64 14.11
CA ARG A 517 -12.84 21.82 12.95
C ARG A 517 -13.19 20.44 12.42
N LEU A 518 -14.47 20.13 12.31
CA LEU A 518 -14.91 18.92 11.63
C LEU A 518 -14.69 19.08 10.11
N LYS A 519 -14.23 18.04 9.42
CA LYS A 519 -14.07 18.08 7.96
C LYS A 519 -15.37 18.53 7.27
N GLY A 520 -15.25 19.27 6.17
CA GLY A 520 -16.39 19.90 5.47
C GLY A 520 -17.00 21.13 6.16
N HIS A 521 -16.60 21.45 7.40
CA HIS A 521 -17.13 22.57 8.17
C HIS A 521 -16.16 23.75 8.19
N GLY A 522 -16.68 24.97 8.38
CA GLY A 522 -15.88 26.20 8.45
C GLY A 522 -15.28 26.68 7.13
N THR A 523 -15.74 26.13 5.99
CA THR A 523 -15.26 26.37 4.62
C THR A 523 -16.44 26.80 3.72
N ALA A 524 -17.14 25.84 3.10
CA ALA A 524 -18.33 26.05 2.29
C ALA A 524 -19.30 24.84 2.38
N PRO A 525 -20.60 25.02 2.07
CA PRO A 525 -21.57 23.91 2.03
C PRO A 525 -21.22 22.80 1.05
N GLU A 526 -20.54 23.12 -0.06
CA GLU A 526 -20.08 22.17 -1.08
C GLU A 526 -19.05 21.19 -0.52
N ASP A 527 -18.12 21.67 0.31
CA ASP A 527 -17.15 20.82 1.02
C ASP A 527 -17.87 19.85 1.99
N LEU A 528 -18.89 20.34 2.71
CA LEU A 528 -19.74 19.51 3.56
C LEU A 528 -20.51 18.44 2.77
N ALA A 529 -20.91 18.73 1.53
CA ALA A 529 -21.65 17.79 0.68
C ALA A 529 -20.81 16.57 0.28
N GLU A 530 -19.49 16.72 0.20
CA GLU A 530 -18.54 15.67 -0.19
C GLU A 530 -17.94 14.91 1.02
N THR A 531 -18.24 15.36 2.24
CA THR A 531 -17.66 14.81 3.46
C THR A 531 -18.51 13.69 4.06
N THR A 532 -17.88 12.62 4.58
CA THR A 532 -18.56 11.53 5.29
C THR A 532 -18.50 11.67 6.83
N TYR A 533 -19.40 11.00 7.56
CA TYR A 533 -19.37 11.06 9.02
C TYR A 533 -18.12 10.41 9.62
N GLU A 534 -17.52 9.42 8.96
CA GLU A 534 -16.24 8.84 9.38
C GLU A 534 -15.12 9.88 9.37
N GLN A 535 -15.14 10.82 8.42
CA GLN A 535 -14.17 11.92 8.38
C GLN A 535 -14.39 12.95 9.49
N TRP A 536 -15.64 13.11 9.98
CA TRP A 536 -15.90 13.89 11.20
C TRP A 536 -15.33 13.20 12.43
N ILE A 537 -15.48 11.87 12.53
CA ILE A 537 -14.86 11.07 13.59
C ILE A 537 -13.33 11.23 13.55
N GLU A 538 -12.71 11.10 12.37
CA GLU A 538 -11.26 11.29 12.21
C GLU A 538 -10.80 12.68 12.69
N SER A 539 -11.55 13.75 12.38
CA SER A 539 -11.23 15.12 12.83
C SER A 539 -11.20 15.22 14.36
N VAL A 540 -12.14 14.54 15.03
CA VAL A 540 -12.22 14.47 16.50
C VAL A 540 -11.07 13.63 17.07
N GLU A 541 -10.72 12.53 16.42
CA GLU A 541 -9.63 11.65 16.83
C GLU A 541 -8.27 12.35 16.75
N GLU A 542 -8.02 13.12 15.70
CA GLU A 542 -6.79 13.88 15.54
C GLU A 542 -6.60 14.89 16.69
N ALA A 543 -7.65 15.68 16.97
CA ALA A 543 -7.63 16.62 18.08
C ALA A 543 -7.52 15.93 19.45
N PHE A 544 -8.16 14.77 19.62
CA PHE A 544 -8.03 13.95 20.82
C PHE A 544 -6.58 13.50 21.03
N ILE A 545 -5.89 13.01 20.00
CA ILE A 545 -4.48 12.61 20.12
C ILE A 545 -3.58 13.81 20.46
N VAL A 546 -3.84 14.99 19.88
CA VAL A 546 -3.11 16.22 20.28
C VAL A 546 -3.27 16.51 21.77
N LEU A 547 -4.48 16.36 22.32
CA LEU A 547 -4.74 16.53 23.74
C LEU A 547 -4.09 15.44 24.59
N ARG A 548 -4.15 14.17 24.16
CA ARG A 548 -3.49 13.03 24.82
C ARG A 548 -1.98 13.22 24.94
N HIS A 549 -1.37 13.87 23.96
CA HIS A 549 0.05 14.22 23.97
C HIS A 549 0.37 15.50 24.75
N SER A 550 -0.65 16.20 25.25
CA SER A 550 -0.52 17.45 26.01
C SER A 550 -0.90 17.31 27.49
N CYS A 551 -1.85 16.44 27.81
CA CYS A 551 -2.43 16.26 29.14
C CYS A 551 -2.76 14.79 29.43
N LYS A 552 -2.59 14.37 30.68
CA LYS A 552 -2.92 12.99 31.12
C LYS A 552 -4.41 12.75 31.34
N LYS A 553 -5.14 13.78 31.82
CA LYS A 553 -6.57 13.71 32.08
C LYS A 553 -7.31 14.42 30.95
N ILE A 554 -8.23 13.73 30.31
CA ILE A 554 -8.97 14.25 29.15
C ILE A 554 -10.46 14.09 29.41
N ILE A 555 -11.19 15.19 29.24
CA ILE A 555 -12.66 15.23 29.21
C ILE A 555 -13.06 15.52 27.78
N VAL A 556 -14.10 14.87 27.30
CA VAL A 556 -14.59 15.06 25.92
C VAL A 556 -16.03 15.56 25.99
N GLY A 557 -16.38 16.55 25.18
CA GLY A 557 -17.77 16.96 25.09
C GLY A 557 -18.05 17.85 23.91
N GLY A 558 -19.32 18.16 23.71
CA GLY A 558 -19.74 18.94 22.56
C GLY A 558 -21.21 19.32 22.59
N PHE A 559 -21.62 19.98 21.52
CA PHE A 559 -22.99 20.44 21.30
C PHE A 559 -23.61 19.79 20.07
N SER A 560 -24.87 19.40 20.16
CA SER A 560 -25.63 18.80 19.07
C SER A 560 -24.87 17.60 18.46
N THR A 561 -24.59 17.62 17.16
CA THR A 561 -23.75 16.60 16.50
C THR A 561 -22.39 16.40 17.17
N GLY A 562 -21.76 17.47 17.68
CA GLY A 562 -20.53 17.38 18.45
C GLY A 562 -20.68 16.63 19.77
N ALA A 563 -21.87 16.68 20.39
CA ALA A 563 -22.19 15.86 21.55
C ALA A 563 -22.29 14.37 21.17
N GLY A 564 -22.88 14.06 20.01
CA GLY A 564 -22.91 12.71 19.44
C GLY A 564 -21.51 12.16 19.19
N LEU A 565 -20.63 12.96 18.58
CA LEU A 565 -19.22 12.59 18.35
C LEU A 565 -18.43 12.40 19.65
N ALA A 566 -18.70 13.22 20.69
CA ALA A 566 -18.10 13.04 22.01
C ALA A 566 -18.49 11.70 22.65
N LEU A 567 -19.77 11.34 22.57
CA LEU A 567 -20.29 10.06 23.05
C LEU A 567 -19.70 8.89 22.23
N GLU A 568 -19.64 9.03 20.90
CA GLU A 568 -19.04 8.05 19.99
C GLU A 568 -17.60 7.71 20.38
N LEU A 569 -16.75 8.72 20.52
CA LEU A 569 -15.36 8.54 20.92
C LEU A 569 -15.25 7.85 22.29
N SER A 570 -16.13 8.23 23.21
CA SER A 570 -16.22 7.66 24.56
C SER A 570 -16.65 6.20 24.59
N THR A 571 -17.29 5.68 23.52
CA THR A 571 -17.61 4.26 23.40
C THR A 571 -16.41 3.39 23.03
N ARG A 572 -15.33 4.00 22.48
CA ARG A 572 -14.17 3.28 21.93
C ARG A 572 -12.89 3.44 22.75
N LEU A 573 -12.68 4.60 23.38
CA LEU A 573 -11.40 4.92 24.03
C LEU A 573 -11.52 4.97 25.54
N ASP A 574 -10.72 4.17 26.25
CA ASP A 574 -10.82 3.99 27.70
C ASP A 574 -10.16 5.09 28.53
N ASP A 575 -9.23 5.85 27.94
CA ASP A 575 -8.47 6.91 28.62
C ASP A 575 -9.17 8.29 28.63
N ILE A 576 -10.49 8.29 28.41
CA ILE A 576 -11.37 9.44 28.62
C ILE A 576 -11.90 9.40 30.05
N GLU A 577 -11.65 10.46 30.83
CA GLU A 577 -12.01 10.55 32.25
C GLU A 577 -13.51 10.78 32.44
N ALA A 578 -14.11 11.63 31.60
CA ALA A 578 -15.53 11.97 31.65
C ALA A 578 -16.01 12.50 30.30
N VAL A 579 -17.32 12.41 30.06
CA VAL A 579 -17.97 12.94 28.87
C VAL A 579 -19.13 13.87 29.22
N PHE A 580 -19.30 14.96 28.46
CA PHE A 580 -20.51 15.77 28.53
C PHE A 580 -21.14 15.96 27.15
N ALA A 581 -22.46 15.90 27.10
CA ALA A 581 -23.23 15.96 25.87
C ALA A 581 -24.32 17.03 26.00
N VAL A 582 -24.21 18.11 25.23
CA VAL A 582 -25.20 19.20 25.22
C VAL A 582 -26.10 19.05 24.00
N ALA A 583 -27.40 18.88 24.24
CA ALA A 583 -28.43 18.65 23.23
C ALA A 583 -28.11 17.55 22.20
N PRO A 584 -27.67 16.33 22.61
CA PRO A 584 -27.26 15.30 21.67
C PRO A 584 -28.47 14.76 20.88
N PRO A 585 -28.46 14.82 19.53
CA PRO A 585 -29.53 14.24 18.74
C PRO A 585 -29.36 12.71 18.65
N MET A 586 -30.42 11.95 18.95
CA MET A 586 -30.37 10.48 19.05
C MET A 586 -30.82 9.76 17.79
N ARG A 587 -31.83 10.29 17.11
CA ARG A 587 -32.27 9.83 15.80
C ARG A 587 -32.63 11.02 14.92
N LEU A 588 -32.66 10.83 13.62
CA LEU A 588 -33.06 11.89 12.69
C LEU A 588 -34.51 12.37 12.97
N GLN A 589 -35.39 11.48 13.43
CA GLN A 589 -36.76 11.85 13.83
C GLN A 589 -36.83 12.67 15.13
N ASP A 590 -35.74 12.68 15.90
CA ASP A 590 -35.61 13.54 17.06
C ASP A 590 -35.14 14.95 16.66
N LEU A 591 -34.76 15.21 15.40
CA LEU A 591 -34.55 16.56 14.91
C LEU A 591 -35.91 17.25 14.72
N GLY A 592 -36.05 18.44 15.33
CA GLY A 592 -37.27 19.22 15.38
C GLY A 592 -37.67 19.85 14.03
N SER A 593 -38.69 20.72 14.08
CA SER A 593 -39.32 21.38 12.93
C SER A 593 -38.36 22.07 11.96
N TYR A 594 -37.16 22.41 12.44
CA TYR A 594 -36.13 23.09 11.67
C TYR A 594 -35.51 22.21 10.56
N PHE A 595 -35.43 20.88 10.77
CA PHE A 595 -34.91 19.94 9.77
C PHE A 595 -36.02 19.19 9.01
N VAL A 596 -37.29 19.32 9.41
CA VAL A 596 -38.43 18.58 8.83
C VAL A 596 -38.55 18.75 7.30
N PRO A 597 -38.47 19.96 6.71
CA PRO A 597 -38.53 20.11 5.26
C PRO A 597 -37.41 19.36 4.53
N ALA A 598 -36.23 19.28 5.15
CA ALA A 598 -35.08 18.62 4.60
C ALA A 598 -35.13 17.10 4.74
N ILE A 599 -35.64 16.61 5.87
CA ILE A 599 -35.93 15.20 6.11
C ILE A 599 -37.03 14.71 5.17
N ASP A 600 -38.07 15.51 4.93
CA ASP A 600 -39.16 15.19 4.00
C ASP A 600 -38.69 15.20 2.54
N ALA A 601 -37.85 16.16 2.15
CA ALA A 601 -37.21 16.18 0.83
C ALA A 601 -36.34 14.92 0.62
N TRP A 602 -35.53 14.55 1.61
CA TRP A 602 -34.75 13.31 1.59
C TRP A 602 -35.63 12.06 1.47
N ASN A 603 -36.65 11.94 2.31
CA ASN A 603 -37.60 10.81 2.29
C ASN A 603 -38.36 10.71 0.95
N ALA A 604 -38.69 11.84 0.34
CA ALA A 604 -39.31 11.90 -0.98
C ALA A 604 -38.34 11.52 -2.11
N MET A 605 -37.05 11.82 -1.94
CA MET A 605 -35.99 11.53 -2.91
C MET A 605 -35.45 10.10 -2.83
N ILE A 606 -35.34 9.48 -1.66
CA ILE A 606 -35.04 8.04 -1.52
C ILE A 606 -36.04 7.19 -2.34
N LYS A 607 -37.31 7.61 -2.40
CA LYS A 607 -38.35 6.93 -3.18
C LYS A 607 -38.13 7.03 -4.70
N LYS A 608 -37.28 7.94 -5.19
CA LYS A 608 -36.88 8.10 -6.59
C LYS A 608 -35.43 7.64 -6.77
N ILE A 609 -35.23 6.39 -7.16
CA ILE A 609 -33.94 5.69 -7.26
C ILE A 609 -32.99 6.36 -8.30
N ARG A 610 -32.26 7.41 -7.93
CA ARG A 610 -31.06 7.93 -8.63
C ARG A 610 -30.09 8.57 -7.63
N LEU A 611 -29.25 7.76 -6.99
CA LEU A 611 -28.30 8.19 -5.96
C LEU A 611 -27.27 9.23 -6.43
N ASP A 612 -26.83 9.20 -7.68
CA ASP A 612 -25.73 10.05 -8.17
C ASP A 612 -26.13 11.53 -8.40
N ALA A 613 -27.44 11.83 -8.50
CA ALA A 613 -27.95 13.20 -8.63
C ALA A 613 -28.19 13.88 -7.25
N ILE A 614 -28.21 13.10 -6.16
CA ILE A 614 -28.65 13.56 -4.83
C ILE A 614 -27.55 14.34 -4.09
N ALA A 615 -26.28 14.13 -4.44
CA ALA A 615 -25.14 14.73 -3.73
C ALA A 615 -25.05 16.26 -3.86
N LYS A 616 -25.71 16.87 -4.85
CA LYS A 616 -25.58 18.32 -5.16
C LYS A 616 -26.81 19.15 -4.83
N GLU A 617 -27.83 18.57 -4.20
CA GLU A 617 -29.02 19.32 -3.81
C GLU A 617 -28.83 19.98 -2.43
N PHE A 618 -29.16 21.26 -2.37
CA PHE A 618 -29.05 22.11 -1.19
C PHE A 618 -30.42 22.67 -0.79
N ILE A 619 -30.61 22.81 0.50
CA ILE A 619 -31.82 23.39 1.09
C ILE A 619 -31.43 24.66 1.84
N GLU A 620 -32.23 25.72 1.73
CA GLU A 620 -32.00 26.94 2.49
C GLU A 620 -32.02 26.67 4.00
N ASN A 621 -31.08 27.29 4.71
CA ASN A 621 -30.91 27.21 6.14
C ASN A 621 -30.96 28.62 6.75
N HIS A 622 -31.71 28.79 7.84
CA HIS A 622 -31.86 30.06 8.55
C HIS A 622 -31.27 29.99 9.97
N PRO A 623 -29.93 29.86 10.11
CA PRO A 623 -29.31 29.60 11.39
C PRO A 623 -29.41 30.81 12.33
N GLU A 624 -29.45 30.56 13.63
CA GLU A 624 -29.41 31.63 14.65
C GLU A 624 -28.11 32.46 14.58
N ASN A 625 -27.00 31.81 14.18
CA ASN A 625 -25.68 32.43 14.00
C ASN A 625 -25.24 32.43 12.53
N PRO A 626 -25.85 33.26 11.64
CA PRO A 626 -25.54 33.26 10.20
C PRO A 626 -24.14 33.77 9.85
N HIS A 627 -23.45 34.38 10.80
CA HIS A 627 -22.06 34.81 10.69
C HIS A 627 -21.07 33.65 10.91
N ILE A 628 -21.53 32.51 11.46
CA ILE A 628 -20.73 31.31 11.71
C ILE A 628 -21.21 30.15 10.83
N ASN A 629 -22.51 29.89 10.85
CA ASN A 629 -23.10 28.67 10.28
C ASN A 629 -23.37 28.81 8.79
N TYR A 630 -23.40 27.69 8.09
CA TYR A 630 -23.81 27.64 6.68
C TYR A 630 -25.28 28.03 6.50
N ILE A 631 -25.55 28.72 5.39
CA ILE A 631 -26.90 29.15 4.98
C ILE A 631 -27.54 28.19 3.97
N ARG A 632 -26.79 27.19 3.49
CA ARG A 632 -27.27 26.09 2.65
C ARG A 632 -26.89 24.76 3.30
N ASN A 633 -27.85 23.85 3.39
CA ASN A 633 -27.66 22.51 3.93
C ASN A 633 -27.62 21.48 2.79
N PRO A 634 -26.51 20.78 2.56
CA PRO A 634 -26.47 19.72 1.57
C PRO A 634 -27.28 18.51 2.07
N ILE A 635 -28.13 17.96 1.19
CA ILE A 635 -28.92 16.75 1.51
C ILE A 635 -27.99 15.56 1.82
N ALA A 636 -26.85 15.48 1.15
CA ALA A 636 -25.81 14.48 1.44
C ALA A 636 -25.31 14.55 2.89
N GLY A 637 -25.12 15.76 3.44
CA GLY A 637 -24.66 15.93 4.82
C GLY A 637 -25.69 15.47 5.86
N ILE A 638 -26.99 15.65 5.59
CA ILE A 638 -28.08 15.12 6.43
C ILE A 638 -28.04 13.60 6.47
N HIS A 639 -27.81 12.97 5.31
CA HIS A 639 -27.69 11.51 5.24
C HIS A 639 -26.49 10.98 6.04
N GLN A 640 -25.36 11.71 6.05
CA GLN A 640 -24.21 11.35 6.88
C GLN A 640 -24.49 11.52 8.37
N LEU A 641 -25.26 12.55 8.74
CA LEU A 641 -25.72 12.74 10.12
C LEU A 641 -26.64 11.60 10.59
N GLU A 642 -27.56 11.14 9.74
CA GLU A 642 -28.40 9.97 10.00
C GLU A 642 -27.54 8.70 10.23
N LYS A 643 -26.56 8.45 9.36
CA LYS A 643 -25.62 7.32 9.51
C LYS A 643 -24.85 7.36 10.82
N LEU A 644 -24.36 8.53 11.23
CA LEU A 644 -23.67 8.69 12.51
C LEU A 644 -24.57 8.29 13.69
N MET A 645 -25.83 8.72 13.67
CA MET A 645 -26.80 8.39 14.73
C MET A 645 -27.09 6.90 14.78
N GLU A 646 -27.36 6.27 13.62
CA GLU A 646 -27.59 4.82 13.52
C GLU A 646 -26.39 4.00 13.98
N TYR A 647 -25.19 4.47 13.66
CA TYR A 647 -23.93 3.86 14.09
C TYR A 647 -23.71 3.96 15.61
N LEU A 648 -24.09 5.09 16.21
CA LEU A 648 -23.88 5.39 17.62
C LEU A 648 -24.92 4.73 18.54
N GLU A 649 -26.19 4.75 18.16
CA GLU A 649 -27.32 4.29 18.99
C GLU A 649 -27.07 2.95 19.72
N PRO A 650 -26.65 1.85 19.05
CA PRO A 650 -26.45 0.57 19.72
C PRO A 650 -25.26 0.55 20.69
N LYS A 651 -24.35 1.53 20.62
CA LYS A 651 -23.13 1.62 21.43
C LYS A 651 -23.29 2.48 22.67
N LEU A 652 -24.29 3.36 22.73
CA LEU A 652 -24.49 4.25 23.88
C LEU A 652 -24.58 3.50 25.22
N LYS A 653 -25.20 2.31 25.20
CA LYS A 653 -25.30 1.42 26.37
C LYS A 653 -23.96 0.89 26.89
N THR A 654 -22.86 1.05 26.13
CA THR A 654 -21.52 0.62 26.56
C THR A 654 -20.74 1.72 27.26
N ILE A 655 -21.29 2.94 27.34
CA ILE A 655 -20.65 4.05 28.05
C ILE A 655 -20.79 3.81 29.56
N ALA A 656 -19.68 3.43 30.19
CA ALA A 656 -19.58 3.29 31.65
C ALA A 656 -18.96 4.53 32.34
N LYS A 657 -18.55 5.53 31.55
CA LYS A 657 -17.81 6.72 32.01
C LYS A 657 -18.76 7.73 32.68
N PRO A 658 -18.27 8.53 33.66
CA PRO A 658 -19.02 9.66 34.18
C PRO A 658 -19.53 10.55 33.03
N THR A 659 -20.85 10.66 32.93
CA THR A 659 -21.52 11.30 31.79
C THR A 659 -22.49 12.38 32.27
N LEU A 660 -22.33 13.60 31.75
CA LEU A 660 -23.29 14.70 31.96
C LEU A 660 -24.05 14.98 30.67
N VAL A 661 -25.37 14.76 30.69
CA VAL A 661 -26.25 15.12 29.57
C VAL A 661 -27.02 16.39 29.92
N VAL A 662 -26.94 17.39 29.04
CA VAL A 662 -27.62 18.68 29.21
C VAL A 662 -28.60 18.87 28.06
N GLN A 663 -29.88 19.08 28.35
CA GLN A 663 -30.93 19.28 27.35
C GLN A 663 -31.82 20.46 27.70
N SER A 664 -32.03 21.36 26.75
CA SER A 664 -33.04 22.41 26.88
C SER A 664 -34.45 21.81 26.73
N ARG A 665 -35.37 22.16 27.63
CA ARG A 665 -36.76 21.65 27.61
C ARG A 665 -37.59 22.18 26.44
N LYS A 666 -37.15 23.29 25.82
CA LYS A 666 -37.83 23.96 24.71
C LYS A 666 -36.92 24.07 23.48
N ASP A 667 -36.08 23.06 23.28
CA ASP A 667 -35.14 23.01 22.17
C ASP A 667 -35.91 22.94 20.83
N PRO A 668 -35.70 23.91 19.91
CA PRO A 668 -36.40 23.94 18.62
C PRO A 668 -35.76 22.99 17.59
N VAL A 669 -34.58 22.45 17.88
CA VAL A 669 -33.75 21.66 16.95
C VAL A 669 -33.67 20.19 17.35
N VAL A 670 -33.59 19.87 18.65
CA VAL A 670 -33.52 18.48 19.13
C VAL A 670 -34.65 18.20 20.12
N ASN A 671 -35.50 17.22 19.81
CA ASN A 671 -36.59 16.81 20.67
C ASN A 671 -36.06 16.21 21.97
N PRO A 672 -36.35 16.80 23.15
CA PRO A 672 -35.83 16.32 24.42
C PRO A 672 -36.21 14.88 24.77
N ARG A 673 -37.28 14.34 24.16
CA ARG A 673 -37.69 12.94 24.37
C ARG A 673 -36.67 11.93 23.85
N GLY A 674 -35.92 12.30 22.81
CA GLY A 674 -34.81 11.47 22.31
C GLY A 674 -33.72 11.36 23.37
N THR A 675 -33.28 12.51 23.89
CA THR A 675 -32.22 12.63 24.90
C THR A 675 -32.55 11.92 26.21
N LEU A 676 -33.83 11.82 26.61
CA LEU A 676 -34.26 11.07 27.80
C LEU A 676 -34.02 9.55 27.73
N LYS A 677 -33.65 9.02 26.56
CA LYS A 677 -33.36 7.59 26.37
C LYS A 677 -31.90 7.23 26.66
N LEU A 678 -31.01 8.22 26.80
CA LEU A 678 -29.64 8.07 27.32
C LEU A 678 -29.68 7.85 28.83
#